data_AF-A0AAE0VX82-F1
#
_entry.id   AF-A0AAE0VX82-F1
#
_cell.length_a   1.000
_cell.length_b   1.000
_cell.length_c   1.000
_cell.angle_alpha   90.00
_cell.angle_beta   90.00
_cell.angle_gamma   90.00
#
_symmetry.space_group_name_H-M   'P 1'
#
loop_
_entity.id
_entity.type
_entity.pdbx_description
1 polymer ?
#
loop_
_entity_poly.entity_id
_entity_poly.type
_entity_poly.pdbx_seq_one_letter_code
_entity_poly.pdbx_strand_id
1 'polypeptide(L)'
;MGSIIVKCRSGYAGNGKVCGLDSDNDGHPDDHLSCIEWGCRKDNCKLVPNSNQGNFDLDDLGDDCDPDKDNDGILDSLDNCIFETRKEQTDSDGDKIGDVCDNCINSYNPDQKNTDGDSMGDTCDSDIDNDGIANNFDNCPYIPNSNQDDLDTDMIGNACDNCLSTYNNDQMDINMNRVGDFCEFGGDSDGDSIIGSLDNCPLFANADQSDIDGDGEGDECDGDRDGDGIINEKDNCQYMKNELQTDLNESYQQISMIEIYRQTSMVRILQTDFKGDTVGDDCEDDGDVDGVPDTNDTCRYNPHISKTSFLKYFTVNLDPLCSQKPVWKVKENGGEVEQTSQETLMPALLIGEQTYGAIKYSGTWFVKDKDANDFIGLVFGYVSNQRFYLVMWKRKTSNIGNSHFITGIRGLAIKVVDVTFGQSPLYKEYLYDTFETSSYLWLDPDMKPWEPGLSYRWYLIHKPSFGYIRLTVYRGNTLMTDSGAIYDSTITGGRVGVFQYGNFSTLWSYLQVECLEHRDTALYFDGKDDYVALGSLNDLKITGSFTFEAWVKLDSMEPFSNNPILCTMERDICLSADSQNIIATYRNATLSVPNILTENNWHSIVLKYDNEDLVLELFINDSYKTSISLLHEGLQEDRSISDHVVIYLGRDLDYFLKGTLDNVRIYGIAVPSTKILDPIKQTSLYVQVMQMYANVEFKMEEQKNTNILHNTGILNITAELSGNPEFVECHHDAKEFNQIQP
;
A
#
# COMPACT_ATOMS: atom_id res chain seq x y z
N MET A 1 1.22 -22.96 12.66
CA MET A 1 0.39 -21.96 13.38
C MET A 1 1.14 -20.64 13.37
N GLY A 2 0.78 -19.70 12.49
CA GLY A 2 1.44 -18.40 12.38
C GLY A 2 1.52 -17.67 13.73
N SER A 3 2.64 -16.99 13.98
CA SER A 3 2.86 -16.18 15.17
C SER A 3 1.80 -15.06 15.22
N ILE A 4 0.88 -15.12 16.19
CA ILE A 4 -0.10 -14.03 16.38
C ILE A 4 0.63 -12.83 16.98
N ILE A 5 0.91 -11.82 16.14
CA ILE A 5 1.42 -10.54 16.59
C ILE A 5 0.26 -9.74 17.19
N VAL A 6 0.31 -9.49 18.50
CA VAL A 6 -0.67 -8.67 19.19
C VAL A 6 -0.15 -7.24 19.22
N LYS A 7 -0.93 -6.28 18.72
CA LYS A 7 -0.60 -4.84 18.77
C LYS A 7 -1.59 -4.11 19.68
N CYS A 8 -1.12 -3.11 20.42
CA CYS A 8 -2.01 -2.22 21.17
C CYS A 8 -2.90 -1.41 20.20
N ARG A 9 -4.11 -1.07 20.65
CA ARG A 9 -5.03 -0.22 19.87
C ARG A 9 -4.56 1.23 19.91
N SER A 10 -4.99 2.04 18.94
CA SER A 10 -4.81 3.51 18.98
C SER A 10 -5.19 4.11 20.33
N GLY A 11 -4.40 5.07 20.80
CA GLY A 11 -4.44 5.64 22.14
C GLY A 11 -3.82 4.76 23.23
N TYR A 12 -3.14 3.67 22.86
CA TYR A 12 -2.44 2.80 23.79
C TYR A 12 -1.11 2.31 23.22
N ALA A 13 -0.12 2.16 24.09
CA ALA A 13 1.21 1.65 23.78
C ALA A 13 1.60 0.50 24.72
N GLY A 14 2.57 -0.32 24.29
CA GLY A 14 3.03 -1.51 24.99
C GLY A 14 3.35 -2.68 24.06
N ASN A 15 3.54 -3.87 24.61
CA ASN A 15 3.89 -5.09 23.86
C ASN A 15 2.67 -5.85 23.30
N GLY A 16 1.51 -5.19 23.22
CA GLY A 16 0.23 -5.79 22.80
C GLY A 16 -0.46 -6.69 23.83
N LYS A 17 0.28 -7.36 24.71
CA LYS A 17 -0.28 -8.13 25.84
C LYS A 17 -0.59 -7.23 27.03
N VAL A 18 0.28 -6.27 27.27
CA VAL A 18 0.13 -5.22 28.28
C VAL A 18 0.12 -3.90 27.53
N CYS A 19 -0.98 -3.17 27.63
CA CYS A 19 -1.15 -1.86 26.99
C CYS A 19 -1.51 -0.81 28.03
N GLY A 20 -0.82 0.33 27.98
CA GLY A 20 -1.06 1.54 28.77
C GLY A 20 -1.66 2.64 27.91
N LEU A 21 -2.20 3.68 28.54
CA LEU A 21 -2.64 4.88 27.81
C LEU A 21 -1.42 5.51 27.14
N ASP A 22 -1.61 5.91 25.89
CA ASP A 22 -0.64 6.65 25.08
C ASP A 22 -1.39 7.89 24.54
N SER A 23 -1.13 9.04 25.16
CA SER A 23 -1.91 10.25 24.95
C SER A 23 -1.58 10.95 23.63
N ASP A 24 -0.34 10.86 23.18
CA ASP A 24 0.14 11.53 21.97
C ASP A 24 0.43 10.57 20.80
N ASN A 25 0.22 9.27 20.98
CA ASN A 25 0.26 8.21 19.96
C ASN A 25 1.63 8.05 19.30
N ASP A 26 2.71 8.21 20.05
CA ASP A 26 4.07 8.00 19.57
C ASP A 26 4.59 6.56 19.82
N GLY A 27 3.76 5.69 20.41
CA GLY A 27 4.15 4.31 20.71
C GLY A 27 4.78 4.11 22.08
N HIS A 28 4.83 5.15 22.92
CA HIS A 28 5.25 5.08 24.32
C HIS A 28 4.09 5.37 25.29
N PRO A 29 3.91 4.56 26.36
CA PRO A 29 2.82 4.76 27.30
C PRO A 29 3.12 5.91 28.28
N ASP A 30 2.09 6.68 28.64
CA ASP A 30 2.08 7.77 29.62
C ASP A 30 2.76 7.40 30.97
N ASP A 31 2.67 6.12 31.35
CA ASP A 31 3.16 5.55 32.60
C ASP A 31 3.91 4.24 32.30
N HIS A 32 4.93 3.94 33.11
CA HIS A 32 5.70 2.69 32.96
C HIS A 32 4.81 1.45 33.14
N LEU A 33 4.94 0.49 32.22
CA LEU A 33 4.19 -0.77 32.23
C LEU A 33 5.02 -1.92 32.81
N SER A 34 4.37 -3.03 33.15
CA SER A 34 5.03 -4.20 33.75
C SER A 34 5.89 -5.03 32.78
N CYS A 35 5.96 -4.65 31.52
CA CYS A 35 6.73 -5.30 30.46
C CYS A 35 8.10 -4.63 30.28
N ILE A 36 9.06 -5.34 29.66
CA ILE A 36 10.48 -4.92 29.62
C ILE A 36 10.90 -4.33 28.28
N GLU A 37 10.07 -4.53 27.26
CA GLU A 37 10.25 -4.08 25.89
C GLU A 37 10.30 -2.53 25.82
N TRP A 38 10.96 -1.99 24.78
CA TRP A 38 11.18 -0.55 24.65
C TRP A 38 9.88 0.26 24.71
N GLY A 39 8.85 -0.16 23.97
CA GLY A 39 7.51 0.45 23.99
C GLY A 39 6.71 0.26 25.28
N CYS A 40 7.30 -0.29 26.36
CA CYS A 40 6.69 -0.36 27.70
C CYS A 40 7.28 0.65 28.69
N ARG A 41 8.32 1.38 28.27
CA ARG A 41 8.94 2.44 29.07
C ARG A 41 8.03 3.65 29.12
N LYS A 42 8.04 4.34 30.25
CA LYS A 42 7.27 5.58 30.42
C LYS A 42 7.74 6.60 29.38
N ASP A 43 6.79 7.23 28.74
CA ASP A 43 6.98 8.37 27.88
C ASP A 43 7.58 9.58 28.63
N ASN A 44 8.68 10.12 28.11
CA ASN A 44 9.37 11.29 28.65
C ASN A 44 8.80 12.63 28.14
N CYS A 45 7.89 12.63 27.16
CA CYS A 45 7.19 13.82 26.69
C CYS A 45 5.67 13.80 26.62
N LYS A 46 4.95 12.73 26.96
CA LYS A 46 3.49 12.60 27.28
C LYS A 46 2.45 13.19 26.31
N LEU A 47 2.59 14.45 25.89
CA LEU A 47 1.66 15.21 25.07
C LEU A 47 2.32 15.74 23.78
N VAL A 48 3.61 15.48 23.57
CA VAL A 48 4.36 15.88 22.40
C VAL A 48 4.99 14.62 21.84
N PRO A 49 4.52 14.12 20.68
CA PRO A 49 5.04 12.89 20.11
C PRO A 49 6.56 12.98 19.93
N ASN A 50 7.27 11.96 20.40
CA ASN A 50 8.70 11.81 20.25
C ASN A 50 9.07 10.34 20.38
N SER A 51 8.74 9.56 19.34
CA SER A 51 8.84 8.09 19.37
C SER A 51 10.26 7.58 19.61
N ASN A 52 11.29 8.41 19.40
CA ASN A 52 12.68 8.12 19.76
C ASN A 52 13.01 8.23 21.25
N GLN A 53 12.17 8.94 22.02
CA GLN A 53 12.35 9.24 23.45
C GLN A 53 13.72 9.85 23.77
N GLY A 54 14.23 10.71 22.88
CA GLY A 54 15.47 11.46 23.10
C GLY A 54 15.45 12.25 24.40
N ASN A 55 16.57 12.25 25.12
CA ASN A 55 16.78 13.01 26.36
C ASN A 55 18.30 13.18 26.55
N PHE A 56 18.80 14.33 26.17
CA PHE A 56 20.23 14.60 26.08
C PHE A 56 20.90 14.74 27.46
N ASP A 57 20.29 15.45 28.41
CA ASP A 57 20.84 15.70 29.73
C ASP A 57 20.44 14.68 30.82
N LEU A 58 19.55 13.75 30.45
CA LEU A 58 19.02 12.66 31.27
C LEU A 58 18.20 13.14 32.48
N ASP A 59 17.50 14.27 32.35
CA ASP A 59 16.52 14.70 33.34
C ASP A 59 15.14 13.99 33.17
N ASP A 60 14.08 14.47 33.83
CA ASP A 60 12.76 13.82 33.76
C ASP A 60 11.96 14.16 32.48
N LEU A 61 12.40 15.16 31.70
CA LEU A 61 11.79 15.63 30.45
C LEU A 61 12.57 15.09 29.25
N GLY A 62 11.86 14.79 28.15
CA GLY A 62 12.49 14.46 26.88
C GLY A 62 12.80 15.71 26.05
N ASP A 63 13.72 15.58 25.10
CA ASP A 63 14.20 16.68 24.27
C ASP A 63 13.06 17.46 23.60
N ASP A 64 12.02 16.80 23.11
CA ASP A 64 10.94 17.45 22.36
C ASP A 64 9.98 18.30 23.22
N CYS A 65 10.06 18.18 24.55
CA CYS A 65 9.26 18.94 25.51
C CYS A 65 10.09 19.65 26.58
N ASP A 66 11.42 19.55 26.52
CA ASP A 66 12.35 20.25 27.41
C ASP A 66 12.58 21.70 26.93
N PRO A 67 12.44 22.71 27.81
CA PRO A 67 12.82 24.09 27.49
C PRO A 67 14.34 24.40 27.51
N ASP A 68 15.19 23.52 28.02
CA ASP A 68 16.65 23.65 28.20
C ASP A 68 17.30 22.25 28.08
N LYS A 69 17.41 21.74 26.85
CA LYS A 69 17.72 20.31 26.56
C LYS A 69 19.06 19.79 27.06
N ASP A 70 20.02 20.68 27.30
CA ASP A 70 21.34 20.33 27.79
C ASP A 70 21.61 20.81 29.22
N ASN A 71 20.59 21.43 29.84
CA ASN A 71 20.63 21.97 31.18
C ASN A 71 21.85 22.87 31.43
N ASP A 72 22.34 23.56 30.39
CA ASP A 72 23.43 24.53 30.51
C ASP A 72 22.96 25.85 31.15
N GLY A 73 21.65 26.04 31.30
CA GLY A 73 21.01 27.20 31.91
C GLY A 73 20.71 28.35 30.95
N ILE A 74 20.89 28.15 29.65
CA ILE A 74 20.43 29.01 28.55
C ILE A 74 19.26 28.27 27.90
N LEU A 75 18.08 28.90 27.91
CA LEU A 75 16.91 28.29 27.27
C LEU A 75 17.15 28.07 25.78
N ASP A 76 16.70 26.95 25.23
CA ASP A 76 16.80 26.57 23.81
C ASP A 76 16.53 27.72 22.82
N SER A 77 15.52 28.55 23.13
CA SER A 77 15.13 29.70 22.30
C SER A 77 16.18 30.82 22.19
N LEU A 78 17.19 30.80 23.06
CA LEU A 78 18.28 31.76 23.17
C LEU A 78 19.65 31.10 23.02
N ASP A 79 19.67 29.78 22.83
CA ASP A 79 20.88 28.96 22.78
C ASP A 79 21.21 28.61 21.32
N ASN A 80 22.44 28.93 20.90
CA ASN A 80 22.95 28.59 19.58
C ASN A 80 23.55 27.17 19.51
N CYS A 81 23.55 26.42 20.62
CA CYS A 81 24.02 25.04 20.71
C CYS A 81 23.17 24.18 21.67
N ILE A 82 21.91 23.97 21.32
CA ILE A 82 20.86 23.28 22.10
C ILE A 82 21.12 21.82 22.55
N PHE A 83 22.31 21.28 22.30
CA PHE A 83 22.73 19.93 22.69
C PHE A 83 24.20 19.95 23.15
N GLU A 84 24.64 21.03 23.79
CA GLU A 84 26.01 21.20 24.24
C GLU A 84 26.04 21.96 25.59
N THR A 85 26.31 21.20 26.65
CA THR A 85 26.35 21.68 28.05
C THR A 85 27.30 22.87 28.37
N ARG A 86 28.11 23.30 27.40
CA ARG A 86 29.01 24.45 27.53
C ARG A 86 28.28 25.74 27.16
N LYS A 87 28.12 26.63 28.15
CA LYS A 87 27.53 27.98 28.07
C LYS A 87 28.19 28.99 27.11
N GLU A 88 29.12 28.57 26.26
CA GLU A 88 29.85 29.43 25.35
C GLU A 88 29.03 29.68 24.08
N GLN A 89 28.41 30.87 23.99
CA GLN A 89 27.58 31.29 22.85
C GLN A 89 28.39 32.05 21.79
N THR A 90 29.64 31.65 21.57
CA THR A 90 30.46 32.25 20.50
C THR A 90 29.97 31.69 19.16
N ASP A 91 29.85 32.56 18.16
CA ASP A 91 29.40 32.23 16.81
C ASP A 91 30.27 33.05 15.85
N SER A 92 31.28 32.40 15.28
CA SER A 92 32.38 33.03 14.55
C SER A 92 31.99 33.46 13.12
N ASP A 93 31.08 32.74 12.47
CA ASP A 93 30.65 33.01 11.10
C ASP A 93 29.23 33.60 10.98
N GLY A 94 28.48 33.62 12.08
CA GLY A 94 27.18 34.27 12.22
C GLY A 94 26.02 33.44 11.66
N ASP A 95 26.15 32.10 11.62
CA ASP A 95 25.15 31.20 11.06
C ASP A 95 24.04 30.78 12.04
N LYS A 96 24.19 31.20 13.31
CA LYS A 96 23.34 30.91 14.49
C LYS A 96 23.55 29.53 15.10
N ILE A 97 24.58 28.80 14.68
CA ILE A 97 25.11 27.63 15.35
C ILE A 97 26.39 28.07 16.07
N GLY A 98 26.55 27.72 17.34
CA GLY A 98 27.71 28.16 18.12
C GLY A 98 28.98 27.36 17.80
N ASP A 99 30.15 28.00 17.93
CA ASP A 99 31.47 27.42 17.65
C ASP A 99 31.72 26.05 18.34
N VAL A 100 31.05 25.79 19.46
CA VAL A 100 31.21 24.56 20.25
C VAL A 100 30.47 23.36 19.66
N CYS A 101 29.44 23.59 18.85
CA CYS A 101 28.61 22.57 18.20
C CYS A 101 28.57 22.73 16.66
N ASP A 102 29.28 23.71 16.11
CA ASP A 102 29.38 23.96 14.68
C ASP A 102 30.42 23.04 14.01
N ASN A 103 29.96 22.19 13.09
CA ASN A 103 30.81 21.29 12.31
C ASN A 103 31.64 22.02 11.23
N CYS A 104 31.43 23.32 11.01
CA CYS A 104 32.18 24.17 10.11
C CYS A 104 32.41 25.60 10.63
N ILE A 105 32.89 25.75 11.88
CA ILE A 105 33.25 26.98 12.66
C ILE A 105 33.48 28.32 11.92
N ASN A 106 34.04 28.32 10.71
CA ASN A 106 34.37 29.54 9.97
C ASN A 106 33.60 29.71 8.64
N SER A 107 32.58 28.89 8.38
CA SER A 107 31.90 28.78 7.09
C SER A 107 30.40 28.57 7.26
N TYR A 108 29.63 29.64 7.10
CA TYR A 108 28.18 29.67 7.28
C TYR A 108 27.45 28.43 6.72
N ASN A 109 26.86 27.61 7.60
CA ASN A 109 26.11 26.41 7.26
C ASN A 109 25.04 26.06 8.33
N PRO A 110 23.95 26.84 8.46
CA PRO A 110 22.95 26.66 9.51
C PRO A 110 22.22 25.31 9.48
N ASP A 111 22.30 24.56 8.39
CA ASP A 111 21.72 23.23 8.24
C ASP A 111 22.60 22.11 8.82
N GLN A 112 23.88 22.42 9.09
CA GLN A 112 24.87 21.53 9.70
C GLN A 112 24.96 20.17 8.99
N LYS A 113 24.73 20.15 7.67
CA LYS A 113 24.73 18.93 6.88
C LYS A 113 26.12 18.28 6.92
N ASN A 114 26.13 16.97 7.17
CA ASN A 114 27.31 16.13 7.25
C ASN A 114 26.95 14.75 6.67
N THR A 115 27.38 14.51 5.44
CA THR A 115 26.93 13.38 4.61
C THR A 115 27.54 12.06 5.05
N ASP A 116 28.81 12.04 5.45
CA ASP A 116 29.51 10.83 5.91
C ASP A 116 29.45 10.64 7.44
N GLY A 117 29.03 11.67 8.17
CA GLY A 117 28.88 11.67 9.62
C GLY A 117 30.21 11.77 10.37
N ASP A 118 31.26 12.33 9.75
CA ASP A 118 32.53 12.54 10.43
C ASP A 118 32.54 13.83 11.30
N SER A 119 33.72 14.40 11.57
CA SER A 119 33.82 15.62 12.40
C SER A 119 33.63 16.93 11.62
N MET A 120 33.58 16.90 10.30
CA MET A 120 33.52 18.05 9.42
C MET A 120 32.15 18.12 8.72
N GLY A 121 31.60 19.31 8.58
CA GLY A 121 30.38 19.49 7.78
C GLY A 121 30.69 19.55 6.29
N ASP A 122 29.68 19.23 5.46
CA ASP A 122 29.78 19.22 3.99
C ASP A 122 30.40 20.53 3.43
N THR A 123 30.11 21.66 4.08
CA THR A 123 30.54 22.99 3.64
C THR A 123 32.06 23.20 3.74
N CYS A 124 32.72 22.54 4.69
CA CYS A 124 34.14 22.68 4.95
C CYS A 124 34.94 21.40 4.70
N ASP A 125 34.27 20.30 4.35
CA ASP A 125 34.90 19.05 3.96
C ASP A 125 35.47 19.10 2.53
N SER A 126 36.60 18.44 2.34
CA SER A 126 37.23 18.19 1.04
C SER A 126 36.86 16.85 0.41
N ASP A 127 36.21 15.96 1.15
CA ASP A 127 35.78 14.61 0.77
C ASP A 127 34.47 14.29 1.53
N ILE A 128 33.35 14.79 1.01
CA ILE A 128 32.05 14.90 1.70
C ILE A 128 31.43 13.54 2.03
N ASP A 129 31.75 12.50 1.26
CA ASP A 129 31.20 11.16 1.44
C ASP A 129 32.26 10.14 1.91
N ASN A 130 33.52 10.56 2.03
CA ASN A 130 34.62 9.82 2.65
C ASN A 130 34.89 8.48 1.98
N ASP A 131 34.73 8.45 0.66
CA ASP A 131 35.05 7.31 -0.18
C ASP A 131 36.55 7.24 -0.55
N GLY A 132 37.31 8.28 -0.19
CA GLY A 132 38.74 8.44 -0.42
C GLY A 132 39.11 9.24 -1.67
N ILE A 133 38.13 9.80 -2.38
CA ILE A 133 38.27 10.64 -3.57
C ILE A 133 37.80 12.05 -3.23
N ALA A 134 38.70 13.04 -3.30
CA ALA A 134 38.32 14.42 -2.98
C ALA A 134 37.22 14.96 -3.91
N ASN A 135 36.30 15.78 -3.38
CA ASN A 135 35.10 16.30 -4.04
C ASN A 135 35.27 16.80 -5.48
N ASN A 136 36.45 17.35 -5.80
CA ASN A 136 36.73 17.95 -7.11
C ASN A 136 37.25 16.94 -8.15
N PHE A 137 37.48 15.70 -7.75
CA PHE A 137 37.90 14.56 -8.58
C PHE A 137 36.88 13.42 -8.55
N ASP A 138 35.90 13.52 -7.66
CA ASP A 138 34.85 12.55 -7.46
C ASP A 138 33.70 12.77 -8.45
N ASN A 139 33.28 11.69 -9.13
CA ASN A 139 32.12 11.70 -10.02
C ASN A 139 30.78 11.47 -9.30
N CYS A 140 30.78 11.17 -7.99
CA CYS A 140 29.62 11.18 -7.11
C CYS A 140 29.91 11.80 -5.73
N PRO A 141 30.12 13.13 -5.62
CA PRO A 141 30.60 13.81 -4.39
C PRO A 141 29.76 13.70 -3.10
N TYR A 142 28.66 12.95 -3.11
CA TYR A 142 27.75 12.77 -1.98
C TYR A 142 27.33 11.31 -1.78
N ILE A 143 27.85 10.36 -2.59
CA ILE A 143 27.47 8.95 -2.55
C ILE A 143 28.74 8.11 -2.68
N PRO A 144 29.17 7.42 -1.61
CA PRO A 144 30.48 6.77 -1.61
C PRO A 144 30.63 5.77 -2.75
N ASN A 145 31.61 6.01 -3.62
CA ASN A 145 31.85 5.18 -4.80
C ASN A 145 33.35 5.10 -5.14
N SER A 146 34.16 4.54 -4.24
CA SER A 146 35.63 4.49 -4.36
C SER A 146 36.17 3.84 -5.65
N ASN A 147 35.35 3.09 -6.38
CA ASN A 147 35.66 2.53 -7.70
C ASN A 147 35.58 3.54 -8.85
N GLN A 148 34.80 4.62 -8.68
CA GLN A 148 34.57 5.70 -9.64
C GLN A 148 34.12 5.17 -11.01
N ASP A 149 33.33 4.08 -11.00
CA ASP A 149 32.79 3.50 -12.23
C ASP A 149 31.81 4.50 -12.88
N ASP A 150 31.93 4.67 -14.19
CA ASP A 150 31.14 5.58 -15.04
C ASP A 150 30.93 4.85 -16.38
N LEU A 151 29.78 4.17 -16.49
CA LEU A 151 29.50 3.19 -17.55
C LEU A 151 29.29 3.87 -18.91
N ASP A 152 28.60 5.00 -18.94
CA ASP A 152 28.24 5.70 -20.17
C ASP A 152 29.15 6.89 -20.51
N THR A 153 30.10 7.19 -19.61
CA THR A 153 31.17 8.19 -19.74
C THR A 153 30.67 9.63 -19.77
N ASP A 154 29.59 9.93 -19.04
CA ASP A 154 29.01 11.26 -18.94
C ASP A 154 29.57 12.13 -17.82
N MET A 155 30.54 11.61 -17.05
CA MET A 155 31.17 12.21 -15.87
C MET A 155 30.36 12.14 -14.57
N ILE A 156 29.22 11.47 -14.56
CA ILE A 156 28.45 11.13 -13.37
C ILE A 156 28.71 9.66 -13.07
N GLY A 157 29.08 9.33 -11.83
CA GLY A 157 29.38 7.95 -11.47
C GLY A 157 28.13 7.08 -11.40
N ASN A 158 28.28 5.78 -11.67
CA ASN A 158 27.18 4.80 -11.64
C ASN A 158 26.35 4.84 -10.34
N ALA A 159 26.97 5.20 -9.21
CA ALA A 159 26.31 5.24 -7.90
C ALA A 159 25.31 6.38 -7.74
N CYS A 160 25.45 7.45 -8.54
CA CYS A 160 24.63 8.66 -8.46
C CYS A 160 24.01 9.07 -9.80
N ASP A 161 24.17 8.24 -10.84
CA ASP A 161 23.65 8.45 -12.18
C ASP A 161 22.20 7.96 -12.30
N ASN A 162 21.28 8.88 -12.59
CA ASN A 162 19.86 8.59 -12.81
C ASN A 162 19.54 7.99 -14.19
N CYS A 163 20.55 7.81 -15.05
CA CYS A 163 20.48 7.14 -16.34
C CYS A 163 21.74 6.29 -16.64
N LEU A 164 22.08 5.36 -15.74
CA LEU A 164 23.27 4.47 -15.75
C LEU A 164 23.90 4.06 -17.10
N SER A 165 23.12 3.92 -18.17
CA SER A 165 23.59 3.47 -19.50
C SER A 165 23.44 4.50 -20.62
N THR A 166 22.99 5.72 -20.31
CA THR A 166 22.59 6.73 -21.29
C THR A 166 23.10 8.12 -20.90
N TYR A 167 24.15 8.56 -21.60
CA TYR A 167 24.85 9.81 -21.35
C TYR A 167 23.91 11.00 -21.08
N ASN A 168 24.01 11.60 -19.88
CA ASN A 168 23.18 12.72 -19.44
C ASN A 168 23.80 13.52 -18.26
N ASN A 169 24.96 14.13 -18.48
CA ASN A 169 25.71 14.88 -17.46
C ASN A 169 24.89 15.91 -16.64
N ASP A 170 23.81 16.47 -17.21
CA ASP A 170 22.94 17.43 -16.51
C ASP A 170 21.93 16.78 -15.53
N GLN A 171 21.80 15.44 -15.55
CA GLN A 171 20.99 14.62 -14.64
C GLN A 171 19.55 15.15 -14.54
N MET A 172 19.02 15.69 -15.64
CA MET A 172 17.71 16.32 -15.66
C MET A 172 16.62 15.27 -15.44
N ASP A 173 15.76 15.53 -14.45
CA ASP A 173 14.59 14.72 -14.09
C ASP A 173 13.42 15.69 -13.82
N ILE A 174 12.65 16.01 -14.86
CA ILE A 174 11.58 17.02 -14.79
C ILE A 174 10.41 16.52 -13.95
N ASN A 175 10.11 15.22 -14.01
CA ASN A 175 8.96 14.65 -13.31
C ASN A 175 9.33 14.18 -11.88
N MET A 176 10.60 14.24 -11.49
CA MET A 176 11.10 13.87 -10.17
C MET A 176 10.72 12.44 -9.78
N ASN A 177 10.82 11.50 -10.72
CA ASN A 177 10.62 10.07 -10.47
C ASN A 177 11.93 9.31 -10.19
N ARG A 178 13.08 10.00 -10.19
CA ARG A 178 14.44 9.44 -10.03
C ARG A 178 15.00 8.70 -11.23
N VAL A 179 14.29 8.71 -12.36
CA VAL A 179 14.80 8.25 -13.65
C VAL A 179 15.05 9.50 -14.49
N GLY A 180 16.24 9.65 -15.05
CA GLY A 180 16.56 10.84 -15.84
C GLY A 180 15.75 10.89 -17.14
N ASP A 181 15.43 12.10 -17.59
CA ASP A 181 14.63 12.36 -18.80
C ASP A 181 15.24 11.71 -20.06
N PHE A 182 16.56 11.50 -20.06
CA PHE A 182 17.30 10.92 -21.19
C PHE A 182 17.15 9.41 -21.34
N CYS A 183 16.80 8.68 -20.27
CA CYS A 183 16.60 7.24 -20.30
C CYS A 183 15.13 6.86 -20.07
N GLU A 184 14.25 7.85 -19.90
CA GLU A 184 12.81 7.67 -19.76
C GLU A 184 12.13 7.34 -21.11
N PHE A 185 12.34 6.11 -21.61
CA PHE A 185 11.71 5.59 -22.81
C PHE A 185 11.02 4.24 -22.55
N GLY A 186 9.91 3.97 -23.23
CA GLY A 186 9.31 2.63 -23.26
C GLY A 186 7.89 2.53 -22.73
N GLY A 187 7.39 3.55 -22.02
CA GLY A 187 6.10 3.45 -21.34
C GLY A 187 6.15 2.47 -20.16
N ASP A 188 5.15 2.56 -19.31
CA ASP A 188 4.94 1.71 -18.14
C ASP A 188 3.65 0.93 -18.43
N SER A 189 3.78 -0.38 -18.67
CA SER A 189 2.72 -1.19 -19.29
C SER A 189 1.71 -1.73 -18.27
N ASP A 190 2.15 -2.00 -17.05
CA ASP A 190 1.34 -2.50 -15.93
C ASP A 190 1.06 -1.41 -14.87
N GLY A 191 1.68 -0.24 -15.01
CA GLY A 191 1.37 0.98 -14.28
C GLY A 191 2.13 1.13 -12.95
N ASP A 192 3.10 0.24 -12.68
CA ASP A 192 3.67 0.04 -11.34
C ASP A 192 4.69 1.12 -10.94
N SER A 193 4.93 2.09 -11.82
CA SER A 193 5.88 3.20 -11.73
C SER A 193 7.27 2.94 -12.30
N ILE A 194 7.56 1.72 -12.72
CA ILE A 194 8.81 1.33 -13.34
C ILE A 194 8.61 1.26 -14.85
N ILE A 195 9.58 1.78 -15.60
CA ILE A 195 9.41 1.96 -17.04
C ILE A 195 10.09 0.84 -17.82
N GLY A 196 9.37 0.31 -18.81
CA GLY A 196 9.90 -0.48 -19.94
C GLY A 196 11.11 -1.37 -19.64
N SER A 197 12.32 -0.89 -19.94
CA SER A 197 13.57 -1.66 -19.85
C SER A 197 14.23 -1.67 -18.46
N LEU A 198 13.69 -0.90 -17.51
CA LEU A 198 14.11 -0.91 -16.11
C LEU A 198 13.21 -1.80 -15.26
N ASP A 199 12.15 -2.34 -15.86
CA ASP A 199 11.16 -3.18 -15.22
C ASP A 199 11.52 -4.66 -15.40
N ASN A 200 11.79 -5.36 -14.31
CA ASN A 200 12.09 -6.79 -14.31
C ASN A 200 10.84 -7.68 -14.45
N CYS A 201 9.63 -7.10 -14.36
CA CYS A 201 8.37 -7.75 -14.70
C CYS A 201 7.42 -6.86 -15.53
N PRO A 202 7.72 -6.59 -16.83
CA PRO A 202 7.01 -5.60 -17.66
C PRO A 202 5.49 -5.76 -17.87
N LEU A 203 4.88 -6.82 -17.34
CA LEU A 203 3.46 -7.13 -17.46
C LEU A 203 2.78 -7.37 -16.10
N PHE A 204 3.53 -7.33 -15.00
CA PHE A 204 3.06 -7.66 -13.66
C PHE A 204 3.57 -6.59 -12.70
N ALA A 205 2.65 -5.78 -12.18
CA ALA A 205 3.00 -4.65 -11.34
C ALA A 205 3.73 -5.08 -10.07
N ASN A 206 5.01 -4.73 -9.96
CA ASN A 206 5.90 -5.08 -8.86
C ASN A 206 6.83 -3.89 -8.55
N ALA A 207 6.23 -2.80 -8.07
CA ALA A 207 6.93 -1.52 -7.90
C ALA A 207 8.21 -1.59 -7.04
N ASP A 208 8.34 -2.60 -6.17
CA ASP A 208 9.52 -2.89 -5.35
C ASP A 208 10.65 -3.61 -6.09
N GLN A 209 10.38 -4.18 -7.27
CA GLN A 209 11.33 -4.79 -8.20
C GLN A 209 12.21 -5.87 -7.53
N SER A 210 11.62 -6.64 -6.61
CA SER A 210 12.31 -7.76 -5.96
C SER A 210 12.74 -8.80 -7.00
N ASP A 211 13.96 -9.33 -6.82
CA ASP A 211 14.64 -10.32 -7.69
C ASP A 211 15.65 -11.06 -6.80
N ILE A 212 15.18 -12.08 -6.08
CA ILE A 212 15.94 -12.71 -4.98
C ILE A 212 17.13 -13.52 -5.50
N ASP A 213 16.96 -14.21 -6.62
CA ASP A 213 18.01 -15.05 -7.16
C ASP A 213 18.97 -14.28 -8.09
N GLY A 214 18.59 -13.06 -8.49
CA GLY A 214 19.38 -12.12 -9.26
C GLY A 214 19.54 -12.52 -10.72
N ASP A 215 18.59 -13.27 -11.28
CA ASP A 215 18.62 -13.73 -12.67
C ASP A 215 18.10 -12.68 -13.67
N GLY A 216 17.44 -11.63 -13.17
CA GLY A 216 16.89 -10.51 -13.91
C GLY A 216 15.42 -10.65 -14.31
N GLU A 217 14.75 -11.74 -13.94
CA GLU A 217 13.29 -11.88 -13.93
C GLU A 217 12.79 -11.56 -12.51
N GLY A 218 11.85 -10.62 -12.35
CA GLY A 218 11.41 -10.23 -11.01
C GLY A 218 10.55 -11.30 -10.33
N ASP A 219 10.55 -11.30 -8.99
CA ASP A 219 9.87 -12.31 -8.17
C ASP A 219 8.38 -12.46 -8.51
N GLU A 220 7.71 -11.38 -8.92
CA GLU A 220 6.28 -11.37 -9.25
C GLU A 220 5.96 -12.14 -10.55
N CYS A 221 6.92 -12.21 -11.47
CA CYS A 221 6.76 -12.90 -12.76
C CYS A 221 7.62 -14.17 -12.89
N ASP A 222 8.48 -14.46 -11.90
CA ASP A 222 9.29 -15.65 -11.83
C ASP A 222 8.54 -16.85 -11.19
N GLY A 223 8.62 -18.01 -11.85
CA GLY A 223 8.04 -19.27 -11.37
C GLY A 223 8.93 -20.07 -10.39
N ASP A 224 10.16 -19.63 -10.14
CA ASP A 224 11.17 -20.23 -9.27
C ASP A 224 12.01 -19.13 -8.60
N ARG A 225 11.36 -18.29 -7.77
CA ARG A 225 11.86 -16.99 -7.24
C ARG A 225 13.24 -17.06 -6.60
N ASP A 226 13.51 -18.16 -5.92
CA ASP A 226 14.76 -18.32 -5.21
C ASP A 226 15.81 -19.06 -6.06
N GLY A 227 15.47 -19.59 -7.23
CA GLY A 227 16.37 -20.26 -8.17
C GLY A 227 16.96 -21.57 -7.64
N ASP A 228 16.23 -22.30 -6.80
CA ASP A 228 16.67 -23.58 -6.22
C ASP A 228 16.28 -24.80 -7.08
N GLY A 229 15.39 -24.61 -8.05
CA GLY A 229 14.90 -25.63 -8.97
C GLY A 229 13.56 -26.27 -8.56
N ILE A 230 12.93 -25.80 -7.49
CA ILE A 230 11.59 -26.15 -7.04
C ILE A 230 10.65 -24.97 -7.33
N ILE A 231 9.66 -25.18 -8.20
CA ILE A 231 8.69 -24.13 -8.53
C ILE A 231 7.96 -23.60 -7.28
N ASN A 232 7.65 -22.29 -7.26
CA ASN A 232 7.05 -21.58 -6.11
C ASN A 232 5.87 -22.35 -5.47
N GLU A 233 4.96 -22.89 -6.29
CA GLU A 233 3.76 -23.63 -5.83
C GLU A 233 4.07 -24.90 -5.02
N LYS A 234 5.31 -25.41 -5.09
CA LYS A 234 5.79 -26.61 -4.40
C LYS A 234 6.91 -26.32 -3.43
N ASP A 235 7.30 -25.07 -3.33
CA ASP A 235 8.40 -24.64 -2.48
C ASP A 235 7.87 -24.24 -1.10
N ASN A 236 8.43 -24.86 -0.06
CA ASN A 236 8.11 -24.54 1.32
C ASN A 236 8.94 -23.35 1.89
N CYS A 237 9.93 -22.85 1.14
CA CYS A 237 10.68 -21.61 1.38
C CYS A 237 10.93 -20.83 0.08
N GLN A 238 9.86 -20.28 -0.52
CA GLN A 238 9.86 -19.54 -1.80
C GLN A 238 10.84 -18.35 -1.94
N TYR A 239 11.50 -17.93 -0.86
CA TYR A 239 12.42 -16.79 -0.85
C TYR A 239 13.82 -17.20 -0.35
N MET A 240 14.08 -18.51 -0.22
CA MET A 240 15.36 -19.04 0.25
C MET A 240 15.64 -20.43 -0.31
N LYS A 241 16.72 -20.52 -1.10
CA LYS A 241 17.22 -21.79 -1.67
C LYS A 241 17.27 -22.92 -0.66
N ASN A 242 16.40 -23.91 -0.84
CA ASN A 242 16.33 -25.06 0.05
C ASN A 242 15.94 -26.35 -0.71
N GLU A 243 16.78 -26.75 -1.69
CA GLU A 243 16.57 -27.90 -2.60
C GLU A 243 16.06 -29.22 -1.96
N LEU A 244 16.29 -29.40 -0.66
CA LEU A 244 15.88 -30.58 0.11
C LEU A 244 14.46 -30.50 0.66
N GLN A 245 13.84 -29.32 0.66
CA GLN A 245 12.48 -29.03 1.11
C GLN A 245 12.24 -29.61 2.50
N THR A 246 13.20 -29.38 3.40
CA THR A 246 13.20 -29.96 4.74
C THR A 246 12.17 -29.28 5.62
N ASP A 247 11.21 -30.09 6.07
CA ASP A 247 10.23 -29.72 7.08
C ASP A 247 10.15 -30.87 8.08
N LEU A 248 10.74 -30.67 9.26
CA LEU A 248 10.77 -31.69 10.33
C LEU A 248 9.48 -31.71 11.15
N ASN A 249 8.48 -30.90 10.76
CA ASN A 249 7.20 -30.74 11.39
C ASN A 249 6.05 -31.44 10.63
N GLU A 250 6.22 -32.47 9.81
CA GLU A 250 5.07 -33.25 9.26
C GLU A 250 4.89 -34.68 9.84
N SER A 251 3.72 -34.96 10.47
CA SER A 251 3.00 -36.24 10.70
C SER A 251 2.71 -36.75 12.15
N TYR A 252 1.43 -36.83 12.53
CA TYR A 252 0.90 -38.02 13.26
C TYR A 252 -0.59 -38.23 12.97
N GLN A 253 -0.92 -39.04 11.95
CA GLN A 253 -2.08 -39.92 12.06
C GLN A 253 -1.89 -41.22 11.27
N GLN A 254 -2.11 -42.32 11.99
CA GLN A 254 -2.33 -43.70 11.51
C GLN A 254 -1.12 -44.65 11.44
N ILE A 255 -0.51 -44.97 12.60
CA ILE A 255 0.15 -46.28 12.79
C ILE A 255 -0.80 -47.20 13.57
N SER A 256 -1.52 -48.06 12.85
CA SER A 256 -2.06 -49.30 13.42
C SER A 256 -1.09 -50.45 13.18
N MET A 257 -0.47 -50.91 14.28
CA MET A 257 0.17 -52.21 14.53
C MET A 257 1.13 -52.83 13.49
N ILE A 258 2.41 -52.85 13.88
CA ILE A 258 3.32 -54.03 13.93
C ILE A 258 3.36 -54.94 12.69
N GLU A 259 4.48 -54.88 11.95
CA GLU A 259 5.18 -56.09 11.50
C GLU A 259 6.70 -55.85 11.38
N ILE A 260 7.44 -56.41 12.34
CA ILE A 260 8.89 -56.54 12.33
C ILE A 260 9.24 -57.64 11.31
N TYR A 261 10.05 -57.37 10.27
CA TYR A 261 11.21 -58.19 9.88
C TYR A 261 11.95 -57.69 8.62
N ARG A 262 13.29 -57.65 8.75
CA ARG A 262 14.39 -57.72 7.76
C ARG A 262 15.03 -56.43 7.23
N GLN A 263 16.20 -56.14 7.83
CA GLN A 263 17.48 -55.79 7.21
C GLN A 263 17.44 -55.07 5.85
N THR A 264 17.42 -53.74 5.89
CA THR A 264 18.20 -52.88 4.98
C THR A 264 18.46 -51.56 5.68
N SER A 265 19.72 -51.13 5.64
CA SER A 265 20.20 -49.86 6.17
C SER A 265 19.54 -48.69 5.44
N MET A 266 18.70 -47.94 6.15
CA MET A 266 18.47 -46.49 6.03
C MET A 266 17.48 -46.14 7.14
N VAL A 267 17.99 -45.60 8.24
CA VAL A 267 17.13 -44.97 9.25
C VAL A 267 16.85 -43.57 8.73
N ARG A 268 15.81 -43.41 7.89
CA ARG A 268 15.15 -42.11 7.74
C ARG A 268 14.41 -41.89 9.05
N ILE A 269 14.89 -40.92 9.84
CA ILE A 269 14.22 -40.47 11.05
C ILE A 269 12.99 -39.71 10.55
N LEU A 270 11.83 -40.35 10.57
CA LEU A 270 10.55 -39.70 10.32
C LEU A 270 10.21 -38.91 11.60
N GLN A 271 10.31 -37.58 11.50
CA GLN A 271 9.96 -36.61 12.55
C GLN A 271 8.53 -36.11 12.31
N THR A 272 7.87 -35.64 13.36
CA THR A 272 6.41 -35.54 13.44
C THR A 272 5.97 -34.16 13.93
N ASP A 273 4.96 -33.63 13.24
CA ASP A 273 4.27 -32.35 13.38
C ASP A 273 3.69 -31.97 14.73
N PHE A 274 3.85 -30.70 15.08
CA PHE A 274 3.06 -30.02 16.11
C PHE A 274 2.37 -28.72 15.64
N LYS A 275 2.63 -28.18 14.43
CA LYS A 275 2.19 -26.88 13.89
C LYS A 275 1.35 -26.94 12.59
N GLY A 276 1.54 -27.93 11.73
CA GLY A 276 0.78 -28.23 10.51
C GLY A 276 0.74 -27.09 9.51
N ASP A 277 1.83 -26.36 9.35
CA ASP A 277 2.04 -25.40 8.26
C ASP A 277 2.90 -26.02 7.15
N THR A 278 2.80 -25.45 5.95
CA THR A 278 3.54 -25.87 4.75
C THR A 278 4.85 -25.07 4.59
N VAL A 279 5.41 -24.55 5.69
CA VAL A 279 6.59 -23.67 5.70
C VAL A 279 7.81 -24.49 6.10
N GLY A 280 8.90 -24.40 5.33
CA GLY A 280 10.13 -25.14 5.58
C GLY A 280 10.86 -24.67 6.83
N ASP A 281 11.65 -25.57 7.43
CA ASP A 281 12.39 -25.29 8.68
C ASP A 281 13.37 -24.11 8.53
N ASP A 282 13.92 -23.92 7.32
CA ASP A 282 14.96 -22.94 7.08
C ASP A 282 14.43 -21.48 7.10
N CYS A 283 13.16 -21.27 6.71
CA CYS A 283 12.51 -19.96 6.62
C CYS A 283 11.37 -19.78 7.66
N GLU A 284 11.31 -20.61 8.71
CA GLU A 284 10.16 -20.66 9.64
C GLU A 284 9.99 -19.37 10.47
N ASP A 285 11.09 -18.71 10.84
CA ASP A 285 11.11 -17.53 11.73
C ASP A 285 11.62 -16.25 11.04
N ASP A 286 12.09 -16.36 9.79
CA ASP A 286 12.71 -15.32 8.98
C ASP A 286 12.46 -15.66 7.49
N GLY A 287 11.33 -15.17 6.98
CA GLY A 287 10.73 -15.61 5.72
C GLY A 287 11.52 -15.23 4.47
N ASP A 288 12.18 -14.07 4.47
CA ASP A 288 13.03 -13.57 3.38
C ASP A 288 14.52 -13.59 3.70
N VAL A 289 14.89 -14.00 4.91
CA VAL A 289 16.29 -14.28 5.30
C VAL A 289 17.17 -13.02 5.26
N ASP A 290 16.57 -11.86 5.48
CA ASP A 290 17.30 -10.60 5.57
C ASP A 290 18.01 -10.42 6.93
N GLY A 291 17.78 -11.37 7.85
CA GLY A 291 18.34 -11.40 9.19
C GLY A 291 17.49 -10.67 10.23
N VAL A 292 16.30 -10.19 9.86
CA VAL A 292 15.30 -9.60 10.73
C VAL A 292 14.14 -10.59 10.88
N PRO A 293 13.90 -11.14 12.08
CA PRO A 293 12.83 -12.12 12.27
C PRO A 293 11.45 -11.55 11.88
N ASP A 294 10.57 -12.40 11.34
CA ASP A 294 9.19 -12.13 10.90
C ASP A 294 8.33 -11.28 11.83
N THR A 295 8.64 -11.33 13.12
CA THR A 295 7.91 -10.61 14.18
C THR A 295 8.30 -9.14 14.31
N ASN A 296 9.48 -8.79 13.82
CA ASN A 296 10.07 -7.44 13.83
C ASN A 296 10.30 -6.89 12.43
N ASP A 297 10.00 -7.68 11.40
CA ASP A 297 10.10 -7.32 10.00
C ASP A 297 8.79 -6.65 9.52
N THR A 298 8.93 -5.50 8.88
CA THR A 298 7.81 -4.80 8.25
C THR A 298 7.38 -5.40 6.91
N CYS A 299 8.27 -6.10 6.22
CA CYS A 299 8.03 -6.72 4.92
C CYS A 299 8.67 -8.11 4.85
N ARG A 300 8.18 -9.04 5.67
CA ARG A 300 8.58 -10.46 5.84
C ARG A 300 9.06 -11.27 4.62
N TYR A 301 8.67 -10.86 3.42
CA TYR A 301 8.90 -11.58 2.17
C TYR A 301 9.58 -10.69 1.14
N ASN A 302 10.32 -9.68 1.58
CA ASN A 302 11.11 -8.81 0.74
C ASN A 302 12.44 -8.52 1.46
N PRO A 303 13.54 -9.17 1.03
CA PRO A 303 14.82 -9.11 1.73
C PRO A 303 15.52 -7.75 1.66
N HIS A 304 14.93 -6.79 0.94
CA HIS A 304 15.44 -5.43 0.82
C HIS A 304 14.74 -4.46 1.79
N ILE A 305 13.67 -4.86 2.49
CA ILE A 305 12.82 -3.97 3.29
C ILE A 305 12.45 -4.52 4.67
N SER A 306 13.39 -4.57 5.62
CA SER A 306 13.04 -5.01 6.98
C SER A 306 12.32 -3.98 7.85
N LYS A 307 12.51 -2.68 7.58
CA LYS A 307 12.02 -1.59 8.43
C LYS A 307 11.67 -0.34 7.65
N THR A 308 10.71 0.41 8.18
CA THR A 308 10.42 1.77 7.73
C THR A 308 11.62 2.69 7.98
N SER A 309 12.10 3.38 6.95
CA SER A 309 13.08 4.45 7.11
C SER A 309 12.89 5.57 6.08
N PHE A 310 12.71 6.79 6.59
CA PHE A 310 12.83 8.03 5.83
C PHE A 310 14.23 8.67 5.93
N LEU A 311 15.30 7.90 6.26
CA LEU A 311 16.68 8.44 6.20
C LEU A 311 17.12 8.72 4.77
N LYS A 312 16.80 7.79 3.86
CA LYS A 312 16.98 7.96 2.43
C LYS A 312 15.71 8.54 1.85
N TYR A 313 15.74 9.83 1.55
CA TYR A 313 14.59 10.57 1.03
C TYR A 313 15.02 11.60 -0.01
N PHE A 314 14.04 12.04 -0.80
CA PHE A 314 14.15 13.25 -1.60
C PHE A 314 13.00 14.18 -1.31
N THR A 315 13.23 15.42 -1.70
CA THR A 315 12.30 16.51 -1.49
C THR A 315 11.73 16.95 -2.82
N VAL A 316 10.41 17.04 -2.89
CA VAL A 316 9.69 17.48 -4.08
C VAL A 316 9.09 18.84 -3.79
N ASN A 317 9.46 19.84 -4.59
CA ASN A 317 8.85 21.16 -4.56
C ASN A 317 7.72 21.22 -5.61
N LEU A 318 6.49 21.40 -5.16
CA LEU A 318 5.31 21.45 -6.02
C LEU A 318 4.92 22.89 -6.42
N ASP A 319 5.72 23.90 -6.05
CA ASP A 319 5.63 25.27 -6.58
C ASP A 319 6.84 25.56 -7.48
N PRO A 320 6.70 25.39 -8.82
CA PRO A 320 7.81 25.58 -9.76
C PRO A 320 8.32 27.03 -9.82
N LEU A 321 7.60 28.00 -9.25
CA LEU A 321 8.06 29.39 -9.15
C LEU A 321 8.86 29.68 -7.87
N CYS A 322 8.85 28.76 -6.90
CA CYS A 322 9.57 28.93 -5.65
C CYS A 322 10.97 28.34 -5.75
N SER A 323 12.01 29.16 -5.59
CA SER A 323 13.40 28.70 -5.60
C SER A 323 13.88 28.17 -4.25
N GLN A 324 13.09 28.33 -3.19
CA GLN A 324 13.43 27.81 -1.87
C GLN A 324 13.30 26.28 -1.88
N LYS A 325 14.19 25.60 -1.17
CA LYS A 325 14.12 24.15 -0.97
C LYS A 325 13.39 23.86 0.34
N PRO A 326 12.48 22.87 0.37
CA PRO A 326 11.90 22.41 1.61
C PRO A 326 12.95 21.89 2.58
N VAL A 327 12.85 22.32 3.84
CA VAL A 327 13.72 21.88 4.93
C VAL A 327 12.96 20.93 5.84
N TRP A 328 13.55 19.75 6.05
CA TRP A 328 13.00 18.68 6.86
C TRP A 328 14.03 18.26 7.91
N LYS A 329 13.55 17.95 9.11
CA LYS A 329 14.33 17.30 10.16
C LYS A 329 13.81 15.87 10.31
N VAL A 330 14.64 14.90 9.93
CA VAL A 330 14.34 13.47 10.09
C VAL A 330 14.99 12.98 11.39
N LYS A 331 14.23 12.29 12.24
CA LYS A 331 14.69 11.70 13.51
C LYS A 331 14.41 10.20 13.53
N GLU A 332 14.87 9.53 14.59
CA GLU A 332 14.57 8.12 14.87
C GLU A 332 14.90 7.15 13.72
N ASN A 333 16.04 7.30 13.07
CA ASN A 333 16.37 6.49 11.89
C ASN A 333 15.28 6.53 10.80
N GLY A 334 14.56 7.64 10.68
CA GLY A 334 13.49 7.80 9.71
C GLY A 334 12.08 7.53 10.24
N GLY A 335 11.90 7.23 11.53
CA GLY A 335 10.59 7.04 12.16
C GLY A 335 9.81 8.34 12.42
N GLU A 336 10.50 9.49 12.39
CA GLU A 336 9.86 10.79 12.53
C GLU A 336 10.38 11.81 11.53
N VAL A 337 9.49 12.66 11.06
CA VAL A 337 9.78 13.78 10.16
C VAL A 337 9.15 15.04 10.72
N GLU A 338 9.92 16.12 10.80
CA GLU A 338 9.43 17.43 11.21
C GLU A 338 9.75 18.48 10.14
N GLN A 339 8.75 19.29 9.78
CA GLN A 339 8.98 20.50 9.01
C GLN A 339 9.19 21.65 10.00
N THR A 340 10.38 22.27 9.99
CA THR A 340 10.79 23.25 11.01
C THR A 340 10.85 24.70 10.52
N SER A 341 10.93 24.92 9.21
CA SER A 341 11.26 26.23 8.64
C SER A 341 10.03 27.01 8.16
N GLN A 342 9.88 28.25 8.62
CA GLN A 342 8.92 29.21 8.09
C GLN A 342 9.22 29.64 6.64
N GLU A 343 10.40 29.30 6.11
CA GLU A 343 10.76 29.55 4.71
C GLU A 343 10.16 28.52 3.76
N THR A 344 9.61 27.40 4.27
CA THR A 344 8.99 26.35 3.47
C THR A 344 7.47 26.37 3.63
N LEU A 345 6.81 27.42 3.15
CA LEU A 345 5.33 27.50 3.17
C LEU A 345 4.69 27.08 1.84
N MET A 346 5.49 26.86 0.79
CA MET A 346 5.01 26.32 -0.50
C MET A 346 4.60 24.84 -0.36
N PRO A 347 3.76 24.28 -1.24
CA PRO A 347 3.46 22.85 -1.20
C PRO A 347 4.73 22.02 -1.43
N ALA A 348 5.02 21.10 -0.52
CA ALA A 348 6.23 20.30 -0.55
C ALA A 348 5.99 18.87 -0.07
N LEU A 349 6.75 17.94 -0.63
CA LEU A 349 6.79 16.55 -0.22
C LEU A 349 8.18 16.19 0.32
N LEU A 350 8.21 15.32 1.32
CA LEU A 350 9.35 14.45 1.59
C LEU A 350 8.91 13.04 1.20
N ILE A 351 9.63 12.42 0.28
CA ILE A 351 9.34 11.10 -0.27
C ILE A 351 10.50 10.17 0.07
N GLY A 352 10.21 9.02 0.67
CA GLY A 352 11.20 7.97 0.89
C GLY A 352 11.67 7.36 -0.43
N GLU A 353 12.91 6.89 -0.49
CA GLU A 353 13.43 6.26 -1.73
C GLU A 353 12.79 4.90 -2.03
N GLN A 354 12.43 4.15 -0.98
CA GLN A 354 11.84 2.82 -1.10
C GLN A 354 10.48 2.86 -1.82
N THR A 355 10.35 2.06 -2.86
CA THR A 355 9.09 1.77 -3.55
C THR A 355 8.38 0.59 -2.90
N TYR A 356 7.05 0.60 -2.98
CA TYR A 356 6.22 -0.44 -2.39
C TYR A 356 5.02 -0.77 -3.30
N GLY A 357 4.60 -2.03 -3.29
CA GLY A 357 3.30 -2.46 -3.80
C GLY A 357 2.18 -2.26 -2.77
N ALA A 358 1.54 -3.36 -2.36
CA ALA A 358 0.52 -3.35 -1.31
C ALA A 358 1.09 -3.01 0.07
N ILE A 359 0.53 -2.00 0.74
CA ILE A 359 1.03 -1.50 2.02
C ILE A 359 -0.06 -1.14 3.01
N LYS A 360 0.32 -1.20 4.28
CA LYS A 360 -0.29 -0.43 5.36
C LYS A 360 0.69 0.63 5.82
N TYR A 361 0.36 1.89 5.62
CA TYR A 361 1.12 3.03 6.08
C TYR A 361 0.41 3.61 7.30
N SER A 362 1.14 3.92 8.38
CA SER A 362 0.57 4.52 9.59
C SER A 362 1.53 5.51 10.24
N GLY A 363 0.99 6.42 11.03
CA GLY A 363 1.77 7.49 11.64
C GLY A 363 0.90 8.39 12.50
N THR A 364 1.53 9.39 13.10
CA THR A 364 0.88 10.35 14.00
C THR A 364 1.11 11.76 13.51
N TRP A 365 0.02 12.49 13.23
CA TRP A 365 0.09 13.92 12.96
C TRP A 365 0.06 14.72 14.26
N PHE A 366 0.94 15.71 14.35
CA PHE A 366 0.94 16.69 15.43
C PHE A 366 1.42 18.06 14.91
N VAL A 367 0.66 19.12 15.19
CA VAL A 367 1.00 20.49 14.78
C VAL A 367 1.30 21.31 16.04
N LYS A 368 2.56 21.72 16.20
CA LYS A 368 3.03 22.51 17.36
C LYS A 368 2.51 23.95 17.32
N ASP A 369 2.48 24.55 16.12
CA ASP A 369 2.08 25.95 15.95
C ASP A 369 0.57 26.13 16.16
N LYS A 370 0.22 26.99 17.13
CA LYS A 370 -1.17 27.31 17.49
C LYS A 370 -1.86 28.16 16.43
N ASP A 371 -1.09 28.91 15.64
CA ASP A 371 -1.59 29.83 14.63
C ASP A 371 -1.68 29.19 13.23
N ALA A 372 -1.07 28.04 13.01
CA ALA A 372 -1.16 27.24 11.79
C ALA A 372 -2.62 26.91 11.41
N ASN A 373 -2.96 27.00 10.12
CA ASN A 373 -4.34 26.87 9.63
C ASN A 373 -4.48 26.11 8.30
N ASP A 374 -3.37 25.78 7.65
CA ASP A 374 -3.35 25.27 6.29
C ASP A 374 -3.23 23.74 6.26
N PHE A 375 -2.67 23.17 5.20
CA PHE A 375 -2.71 21.73 4.99
C PHE A 375 -1.52 21.02 5.63
N ILE A 376 -1.84 19.88 6.24
CA ILE A 376 -0.90 18.79 6.55
C ILE A 376 -1.38 17.55 5.80
N GLY A 377 -0.52 16.57 5.58
CA GLY A 377 -0.94 15.39 4.85
C GLY A 377 0.11 14.32 4.74
N LEU A 378 -0.18 13.34 3.88
CA LEU A 378 0.74 12.28 3.52
C LEU A 378 0.55 11.91 2.04
N VAL A 379 1.56 11.25 1.50
CA VAL A 379 1.63 10.82 0.10
C VAL A 379 1.81 9.31 0.09
N PHE A 380 1.14 8.64 -0.86
CA PHE A 380 1.31 7.21 -1.13
C PHE A 380 1.13 6.95 -2.62
N GLY A 381 1.70 5.84 -3.13
CA GLY A 381 1.74 5.59 -4.57
C GLY A 381 2.43 6.74 -5.31
N TYR A 382 3.52 7.29 -4.77
CA TYR A 382 4.27 8.33 -5.47
C TYR A 382 5.07 7.72 -6.61
N VAL A 383 4.65 8.05 -7.83
CA VAL A 383 5.35 7.72 -9.08
C VAL A 383 6.26 8.89 -9.44
N SER A 384 5.68 10.08 -9.55
CA SER A 384 6.33 11.32 -9.97
C SER A 384 5.67 12.53 -9.32
N ASN A 385 6.23 13.72 -9.48
CA ASN A 385 5.66 14.98 -9.00
C ASN A 385 4.32 15.36 -9.65
N GLN A 386 3.82 14.53 -10.57
CA GLN A 386 2.60 14.69 -11.35
C GLN A 386 1.62 13.54 -11.17
N ARG A 387 2.06 12.42 -10.58
CA ARG A 387 1.28 11.19 -10.44
C ARG A 387 1.50 10.57 -9.06
N PHE A 388 0.56 10.82 -8.14
CA PHE A 388 0.57 10.30 -6.76
C PHE A 388 -0.81 10.40 -6.09
N TYR A 389 -1.05 9.60 -5.05
CA TYR A 389 -2.18 9.83 -4.15
C TYR A 389 -1.79 10.76 -3.01
N LEU A 390 -2.71 11.66 -2.67
CA LEU A 390 -2.53 12.71 -1.68
C LEU A 390 -3.65 12.67 -0.64
N VAL A 391 -3.27 12.46 0.61
CA VAL A 391 -4.14 12.75 1.76
C VAL A 391 -3.81 14.14 2.25
N MET A 392 -4.82 14.99 2.41
CA MET A 392 -4.60 16.36 2.88
C MET A 392 -5.68 16.78 3.88
N TRP A 393 -5.25 17.48 4.93
CA TRP A 393 -6.11 17.87 6.04
C TRP A 393 -5.93 19.35 6.37
N LYS A 394 -6.99 20.14 6.22
CA LYS A 394 -6.97 21.58 6.50
C LYS A 394 -7.79 21.93 7.75
N ARG A 395 -7.27 22.87 8.55
CA ARG A 395 -7.95 23.34 9.77
C ARG A 395 -9.00 24.41 9.52
N LYS A 396 -8.68 25.46 8.76
CA LYS A 396 -9.62 26.55 8.48
C LYS A 396 -9.84 26.71 6.98
N THR A 397 -11.10 26.86 6.59
CA THR A 397 -11.45 27.23 5.22
C THR A 397 -10.91 28.63 4.91
N SER A 398 -10.16 28.75 3.83
CA SER A 398 -9.59 30.01 3.37
C SER A 398 -9.33 29.97 1.87
N ASN A 399 -9.21 31.14 1.27
CA ASN A 399 -8.76 31.25 -0.12
C ASN A 399 -7.24 31.32 -0.16
N ILE A 400 -6.65 30.87 -1.27
CA ILE A 400 -5.21 31.03 -1.46
C ILE A 400 -4.87 32.52 -1.70
N GLY A 401 -3.97 33.07 -0.87
CA GLY A 401 -3.56 34.47 -0.96
C GLY A 401 -4.76 35.44 -1.00
N ASN A 402 -4.83 36.26 -2.06
CA ASN A 402 -5.92 37.20 -2.31
C ASN A 402 -6.94 36.70 -3.34
N SER A 403 -6.92 35.41 -3.71
CA SER A 403 -7.85 34.84 -4.68
C SER A 403 -9.29 34.91 -4.17
N HIS A 404 -10.24 35.12 -5.08
CA HIS A 404 -11.68 35.06 -4.79
C HIS A 404 -12.33 33.75 -5.21
N PHE A 405 -11.61 32.90 -5.96
CA PHE A 405 -12.19 31.74 -6.64
C PHE A 405 -11.60 30.41 -6.20
N ILE A 406 -10.37 30.40 -5.69
CA ILE A 406 -9.68 29.18 -5.27
C ILE A 406 -9.74 29.08 -3.75
N THR A 407 -10.36 28.01 -3.25
CA THR A 407 -10.68 27.85 -1.82
C THR A 407 -10.26 26.48 -1.34
N GLY A 408 -9.42 26.45 -0.30
CA GLY A 408 -9.13 25.24 0.45
C GLY A 408 -10.15 25.10 1.56
N ILE A 409 -10.97 24.05 1.52
CA ILE A 409 -11.99 23.81 2.54
C ILE A 409 -11.38 23.04 3.71
N ARG A 410 -11.76 23.37 4.94
CA ARG A 410 -11.39 22.59 6.13
C ARG A 410 -11.89 21.14 6.02
N GLY A 411 -11.20 20.21 6.65
CA GLY A 411 -11.56 18.79 6.61
C GLY A 411 -10.47 17.95 5.95
N LEU A 412 -10.58 16.64 6.16
CA LEU A 412 -9.68 15.65 5.59
C LEU A 412 -10.18 15.24 4.20
N ALA A 413 -9.27 15.09 3.24
CA ALA A 413 -9.58 14.70 1.88
C ALA A 413 -8.53 13.73 1.35
N ILE A 414 -8.96 12.88 0.41
CA ILE A 414 -8.10 11.99 -0.36
C ILE A 414 -8.27 12.38 -1.83
N LYS A 415 -7.15 12.66 -2.49
CA LYS A 415 -7.06 13.14 -3.86
C LYS A 415 -6.13 12.24 -4.65
N VAL A 416 -6.48 11.97 -5.90
CA VAL A 416 -5.52 11.45 -6.89
C VAL A 416 -4.97 12.65 -7.66
N VAL A 417 -3.66 12.78 -7.67
CA VAL A 417 -2.94 13.73 -8.51
C VAL A 417 -2.46 12.94 -9.71
N ASP A 418 -3.06 13.20 -10.87
CA ASP A 418 -2.64 12.66 -12.17
C ASP A 418 -2.83 13.79 -13.18
N VAL A 419 -1.75 14.55 -13.40
CA VAL A 419 -1.78 15.80 -14.16
C VAL A 419 -0.64 15.90 -15.14
N THR A 420 -0.89 16.52 -16.29
CA THR A 420 0.13 16.78 -17.33
C THR A 420 0.79 18.15 -17.22
N PHE A 421 0.44 18.92 -16.17
CA PHE A 421 0.83 20.32 -16.00
C PHE A 421 1.57 20.60 -14.68
N GLY A 422 2.26 19.61 -14.09
CA GLY A 422 2.98 19.79 -12.80
C GLY A 422 4.03 20.90 -12.81
N GLN A 423 4.57 21.25 -13.98
CA GLN A 423 5.51 22.36 -14.17
C GLN A 423 4.81 23.74 -14.30
N SER A 424 3.48 23.76 -14.31
CA SER A 424 2.70 25.00 -14.43
C SER A 424 2.70 25.78 -13.10
N PRO A 425 2.79 27.12 -13.17
CA PRO A 425 2.55 27.97 -12.00
C PRO A 425 1.19 27.76 -11.32
N LEU A 426 0.21 27.17 -12.04
CA LEU A 426 -1.13 26.87 -11.54
C LEU A 426 -1.19 25.63 -10.65
N TYR A 427 -0.10 24.88 -10.55
CA TYR A 427 -0.10 23.58 -9.88
C TYR A 427 -0.39 23.70 -8.38
N LYS A 428 0.16 24.72 -7.72
CA LYS A 428 -0.16 25.00 -6.31
C LYS A 428 -1.63 25.37 -6.10
N GLU A 429 -2.23 26.14 -7.02
CA GLU A 429 -3.65 26.48 -6.96
C GLU A 429 -4.52 25.24 -7.11
N TYR A 430 -4.16 24.34 -8.04
CA TYR A 430 -4.82 23.03 -8.22
C TYR A 430 -4.75 22.17 -6.95
N LEU A 431 -3.60 22.14 -6.27
CA LEU A 431 -3.46 21.43 -5.00
C LEU A 431 -4.30 22.08 -3.89
N TYR A 432 -4.40 23.41 -3.88
CA TYR A 432 -5.14 24.14 -2.85
C TYR A 432 -6.67 24.05 -3.02
N ASP A 433 -7.17 23.98 -4.25
CA ASP A 433 -8.61 24.07 -4.52
C ASP A 433 -9.35 22.77 -4.17
N THR A 434 -10.36 22.89 -3.30
CA THR A 434 -11.26 21.78 -2.93
C THR A 434 -12.53 21.72 -3.78
N PHE A 435 -12.79 22.71 -4.64
CA PHE A 435 -13.96 22.69 -5.54
C PHE A 435 -13.71 21.97 -6.87
N GLU A 436 -12.46 21.64 -7.20
CA GLU A 436 -12.13 20.87 -8.40
C GLU A 436 -12.39 19.37 -8.17
N THR A 437 -13.66 18.98 -8.29
CA THR A 437 -14.17 17.67 -7.88
C THR A 437 -13.61 16.47 -8.65
N SER A 438 -12.98 16.67 -9.82
CA SER A 438 -12.52 15.57 -10.67
C SER A 438 -11.33 14.79 -10.12
N SER A 439 -10.67 15.31 -9.08
CA SER A 439 -9.47 14.70 -8.48
C SER A 439 -9.69 14.14 -7.08
N TYR A 440 -10.80 14.46 -6.42
CA TYR A 440 -11.08 13.99 -5.07
C TYR A 440 -11.71 12.61 -5.11
N LEU A 441 -11.03 11.64 -4.51
CA LEU A 441 -11.57 10.30 -4.28
C LEU A 441 -12.52 10.28 -3.09
N TRP A 442 -12.21 11.08 -2.06
CA TRP A 442 -13.02 11.18 -0.85
C TRP A 442 -12.81 12.49 -0.11
N LEU A 443 -13.85 12.91 0.60
CA LEU A 443 -13.85 14.08 1.48
C LEU A 443 -14.61 13.71 2.77
N ASP A 444 -14.04 14.05 3.92
CA ASP A 444 -14.66 13.81 5.23
C ASP A 444 -16.03 14.50 5.29
N PRO A 445 -17.15 13.75 5.37
CA PRO A 445 -18.48 14.36 5.34
C PRO A 445 -18.75 15.28 6.53
N ASP A 446 -18.06 15.06 7.66
CA ASP A 446 -18.17 15.90 8.85
C ASP A 446 -17.28 17.16 8.77
N MET A 447 -16.34 17.21 7.82
CA MET A 447 -15.40 18.31 7.60
C MET A 447 -14.68 18.72 8.88
N LYS A 448 -14.27 17.73 9.70
CA LYS A 448 -13.63 17.98 10.99
C LYS A 448 -12.23 18.55 10.76
N PRO A 449 -11.87 19.68 11.39
CA PRO A 449 -10.52 20.20 11.31
C PRO A 449 -9.59 19.44 12.27
N TRP A 450 -8.29 19.46 11.99
CA TRP A 450 -7.28 19.19 13.01
C TRP A 450 -7.16 20.37 13.98
N GLU A 451 -6.69 20.11 15.20
CA GLU A 451 -6.45 21.13 16.23
C GLU A 451 -4.97 21.12 16.66
N PRO A 452 -4.34 22.29 16.84
CA PRO A 452 -2.94 22.37 17.30
C PRO A 452 -2.74 21.74 18.68
N GLY A 453 -1.58 21.12 18.87
CA GLY A 453 -1.20 20.48 20.13
C GLY A 453 -2.02 19.24 20.47
N LEU A 454 -2.75 18.67 19.50
CA LEU A 454 -3.41 17.37 19.62
C LEU A 454 -2.78 16.40 18.62
N SER A 455 -2.66 15.14 19.04
CA SER A 455 -2.16 14.07 18.20
C SER A 455 -3.28 13.29 17.53
N TYR A 456 -3.04 12.90 16.28
CA TYR A 456 -3.97 12.12 15.48
C TYR A 456 -3.24 10.94 14.84
N ARG A 457 -3.58 9.72 15.28
CA ARG A 457 -3.04 8.49 14.69
C ARG A 457 -3.83 8.13 13.45
N TRP A 458 -3.17 7.89 12.34
CA TRP A 458 -3.79 7.49 11.09
C TRP A 458 -3.30 6.10 10.66
N TYR A 459 -4.17 5.38 9.96
CA TYR A 459 -3.85 4.12 9.30
C TYR A 459 -4.42 4.18 7.88
N LEU A 460 -3.53 4.10 6.92
CA LEU A 460 -3.80 3.98 5.50
C LEU A 460 -3.53 2.54 5.06
N ILE A 461 -4.46 1.96 4.31
CA ILE A 461 -4.24 0.72 3.58
C ILE A 461 -4.33 1.06 2.10
N HIS A 462 -3.36 0.61 1.32
CA HIS A 462 -3.33 0.71 -0.13
C HIS A 462 -3.02 -0.67 -0.71
N LYS A 463 -3.92 -1.21 -1.53
CA LYS A 463 -3.74 -2.45 -2.27
C LYS A 463 -3.91 -2.15 -3.76
N PRO A 464 -2.81 -1.89 -4.47
CA PRO A 464 -2.90 -1.36 -5.83
C PRO A 464 -3.47 -2.35 -6.86
N SER A 465 -3.28 -3.67 -6.69
CA SER A 465 -3.72 -4.71 -7.65
C SER A 465 -5.19 -4.59 -8.06
N PHE A 466 -6.06 -4.13 -7.15
CA PHE A 466 -7.46 -3.84 -7.42
C PHE A 466 -7.90 -2.44 -6.93
N GLY A 467 -6.93 -1.56 -6.66
CA GLY A 467 -7.13 -0.15 -6.35
C GLY A 467 -7.72 0.16 -4.96
N TYR A 468 -7.68 -0.76 -4.00
CA TYR A 468 -8.29 -0.52 -2.69
C TYR A 468 -7.49 0.47 -1.85
N ILE A 469 -8.18 1.48 -1.35
CA ILE A 469 -7.66 2.53 -0.47
C ILE A 469 -8.60 2.66 0.72
N ARG A 470 -8.05 2.69 1.94
CA ARG A 470 -8.82 3.06 3.14
C ARG A 470 -7.98 3.83 4.11
N LEU A 471 -8.50 4.95 4.59
CA LEU A 471 -7.90 5.79 5.61
C LEU A 471 -8.80 5.83 6.85
N THR A 472 -8.23 5.52 8.00
CA THR A 472 -8.87 5.72 9.30
C THR A 472 -8.01 6.64 10.16
N VAL A 473 -8.66 7.56 10.88
CA VAL A 473 -7.97 8.53 11.75
C VAL A 473 -8.58 8.49 13.14
N TYR A 474 -7.73 8.40 14.15
CA TYR A 474 -8.08 8.32 15.56
C TYR A 474 -7.50 9.51 16.33
N ARG A 475 -8.19 9.91 17.40
CA ARG A 475 -7.65 10.79 18.44
C ARG A 475 -7.71 10.03 19.77
N GLY A 476 -6.55 9.67 20.32
CA GLY A 476 -6.47 8.63 21.34
C GLY A 476 -7.15 7.37 20.82
N ASN A 477 -8.10 6.81 21.58
CA ASN A 477 -8.84 5.61 21.18
C ASN A 477 -10.16 5.88 20.43
N THR A 478 -10.45 7.15 20.09
CA THR A 478 -11.71 7.54 19.45
C THR A 478 -11.52 7.68 17.94
N LEU A 479 -12.28 6.91 17.16
CA LEU A 479 -12.35 7.05 15.71
C LEU A 479 -12.94 8.42 15.34
N MET A 480 -12.16 9.23 14.63
CA MET A 480 -12.54 10.58 14.20
C MET A 480 -13.21 10.57 12.83
N THR A 481 -12.64 9.80 11.90
CA THR A 481 -13.16 9.59 10.55
C THR A 481 -12.64 8.27 9.98
N ASP A 482 -13.41 7.71 9.06
CA ASP A 482 -13.12 6.50 8.30
C ASP A 482 -13.62 6.77 6.88
N SER A 483 -12.72 6.65 5.90
CA SER A 483 -13.10 6.85 4.51
C SER A 483 -14.10 5.81 4.01
N GLY A 484 -14.19 4.67 4.70
CA GLY A 484 -14.68 3.44 4.10
C GLY A 484 -13.70 2.95 3.03
N ALA A 485 -14.11 1.95 2.26
CA ALA A 485 -13.33 1.54 1.11
C ALA A 485 -13.50 2.52 -0.04
N ILE A 486 -12.37 2.92 -0.60
CA ILE A 486 -12.25 3.67 -1.85
C ILE A 486 -11.57 2.72 -2.84
N TYR A 487 -11.96 2.81 -4.11
CA TYR A 487 -11.37 2.02 -5.17
C TYR A 487 -10.90 2.96 -6.29
N ASP A 488 -9.59 2.99 -6.52
CA ASP A 488 -8.94 3.72 -7.59
C ASP A 488 -7.65 2.99 -7.99
N SER A 489 -7.51 2.66 -9.27
CA SER A 489 -6.36 1.90 -9.82
C SER A 489 -5.50 2.77 -10.73
N THR A 490 -5.56 4.09 -10.56
CA THR A 490 -4.78 5.04 -11.38
C THR A 490 -3.28 4.86 -11.16
N ILE A 491 -2.87 4.36 -9.99
CA ILE A 491 -1.48 4.11 -9.62
C ILE A 491 -1.39 2.73 -8.96
N THR A 492 -0.56 1.84 -9.50
CA THR A 492 -0.45 0.44 -9.05
C THR A 492 0.75 0.17 -8.14
N GLY A 493 1.31 1.20 -7.53
CA GLY A 493 2.42 1.08 -6.58
C GLY A 493 3.18 2.38 -6.42
N GLY A 494 4.29 2.36 -5.71
CA GLY A 494 5.25 3.45 -5.67
C GLY A 494 5.65 3.85 -4.25
N ARG A 495 6.14 5.07 -4.12
CA ARG A 495 6.77 5.54 -2.87
C ARG A 495 5.76 6.13 -1.89
N VAL A 496 6.14 6.20 -0.62
CA VAL A 496 5.38 6.89 0.42
C VAL A 496 6.11 8.14 0.90
N GLY A 497 5.37 9.05 1.52
CA GLY A 497 5.93 10.28 2.03
C GLY A 497 4.98 11.10 2.89
N VAL A 498 5.42 12.31 3.20
CA VAL A 498 4.66 13.30 3.95
C VAL A 498 4.44 14.56 3.13
N PHE A 499 3.34 15.27 3.39
CA PHE A 499 2.95 16.46 2.64
C PHE A 499 2.70 17.63 3.57
N GLN A 500 3.19 18.80 3.19
CA GLN A 500 2.79 20.06 3.82
C GLN A 500 2.44 21.10 2.78
N TYR A 501 1.53 22.00 3.14
CA TYR A 501 1.31 23.23 2.38
C TYR A 501 0.80 24.33 3.33
N GLY A 502 1.65 25.32 3.57
CA GLY A 502 1.30 26.56 4.28
C GLY A 502 1.41 26.48 5.79
N ASN A 503 1.92 25.38 6.33
CA ASN A 503 2.17 25.20 7.76
C ASN A 503 3.67 24.98 8.00
N PHE A 504 4.13 25.34 9.20
CA PHE A 504 5.44 24.96 9.71
C PHE A 504 5.31 24.39 11.13
N SER A 505 6.37 23.79 11.66
CA SER A 505 6.35 23.05 12.94
C SER A 505 5.30 21.94 12.98
N THR A 506 5.19 21.20 11.86
CA THR A 506 4.36 20.00 11.75
C THR A 506 5.26 18.78 11.91
N LEU A 507 4.81 17.85 12.76
CA LEU A 507 5.48 16.60 13.07
C LEU A 507 4.64 15.44 12.55
N TRP A 508 5.31 14.53 11.85
CA TRP A 508 4.86 13.20 11.51
C TRP A 508 5.70 12.23 12.33
N SER A 509 5.10 11.68 13.39
CA SER A 509 5.79 10.82 14.35
C SER A 509 5.34 9.37 14.22
N TYR A 510 6.17 8.45 14.70
CA TYR A 510 5.90 7.01 14.74
C TYR A 510 5.42 6.46 13.39
N LEU A 511 6.13 6.85 12.32
CA LEU A 511 5.89 6.44 10.93
C LEU A 511 6.23 4.96 10.75
N GLN A 512 5.29 4.21 10.17
CA GLN A 512 5.41 2.78 9.95
C GLN A 512 4.76 2.42 8.61
N VAL A 513 5.52 1.79 7.74
CA VAL A 513 5.08 1.11 6.53
C VAL A 513 5.24 -0.38 6.81
N GLU A 514 4.16 -1.13 6.62
CA GLU A 514 4.13 -2.59 6.65
C GLU A 514 3.75 -3.05 5.24
N CYS A 515 4.54 -3.91 4.61
CA CYS A 515 4.13 -4.54 3.37
C CYS A 515 2.98 -5.50 3.67
N LEU A 516 1.96 -5.45 2.82
CA LEU A 516 0.89 -6.42 2.84
C LEU A 516 1.26 -7.47 1.80
N GLU A 517 1.20 -8.75 2.19
CA GLU A 517 1.49 -9.85 1.28
C GLU A 517 0.70 -9.67 -0.05
N HIS A 518 1.45 -9.56 -1.16
CA HIS A 518 0.94 -9.86 -2.51
C HIS A 518 0.76 -11.37 -2.56
N ARG A 519 -0.37 -11.84 -2.03
CA ARG A 519 -0.88 -13.16 -2.34
C ARG A 519 -2.13 -12.95 -3.15
N ASP A 520 -1.94 -12.54 -4.40
CA ASP A 520 -2.97 -12.57 -5.42
C ASP A 520 -3.34 -14.04 -5.59
N THR A 521 -4.33 -14.44 -4.81
CA THR A 521 -4.76 -15.82 -4.68
C THR A 521 -6.21 -15.89 -5.06
N ALA A 522 -6.49 -16.80 -5.97
CA ALA A 522 -7.83 -17.07 -6.42
C ALA A 522 -8.36 -18.33 -5.73
N LEU A 523 -9.68 -18.46 -5.66
CA LEU A 523 -10.29 -19.61 -5.00
C LEU A 523 -10.52 -20.71 -6.02
N TYR A 524 -9.85 -21.85 -5.84
CA TYR A 524 -10.06 -23.07 -6.61
C TYR A 524 -11.18 -23.90 -6.02
N PHE A 525 -12.14 -24.27 -6.88
CA PHE A 525 -13.28 -25.12 -6.55
C PHE A 525 -13.09 -26.49 -7.21
N ASP A 526 -13.25 -27.56 -6.44
CA ASP A 526 -12.93 -28.93 -6.87
C ASP A 526 -14.03 -29.63 -7.70
N GLY A 527 -15.21 -28.98 -7.85
CA GLY A 527 -16.38 -29.52 -8.54
C GLY A 527 -17.26 -30.49 -7.74
N LYS A 528 -17.10 -30.60 -6.41
CA LYS A 528 -17.85 -31.57 -5.59
C LYS A 528 -18.68 -30.96 -4.47
N ASP A 529 -18.08 -30.13 -3.61
CA ASP A 529 -18.76 -29.58 -2.43
C ASP A 529 -18.31 -28.18 -2.03
N ASP A 530 -17.38 -27.58 -2.77
CA ASP A 530 -16.86 -26.25 -2.55
C ASP A 530 -17.84 -25.16 -3.02
N TYR A 531 -18.14 -24.19 -2.16
CA TYR A 531 -18.92 -23.02 -2.53
C TYR A 531 -18.76 -21.87 -1.52
N VAL A 532 -19.17 -20.67 -1.95
CA VAL A 532 -19.24 -19.48 -1.10
C VAL A 532 -20.68 -18.99 -1.04
N ALA A 533 -21.25 -18.89 0.16
CA ALA A 533 -22.59 -18.35 0.37
C ALA A 533 -22.48 -16.85 0.73
N LEU A 534 -22.86 -15.96 -0.19
CA LEU A 534 -22.60 -14.53 -0.04
C LEU A 534 -23.54 -13.83 0.94
N GLY A 535 -24.82 -13.78 0.60
CA GLY A 535 -25.84 -13.05 1.32
C GLY A 535 -27.16 -13.07 0.54
N SER A 536 -28.26 -12.66 1.19
CA SER A 536 -29.54 -12.57 0.50
C SER A 536 -29.59 -11.40 -0.48
N LEU A 537 -30.50 -11.43 -1.45
CA LEU A 537 -30.73 -10.30 -2.37
C LEU A 537 -31.03 -9.00 -1.62
N ASN A 538 -31.74 -9.08 -0.49
CA ASN A 538 -31.98 -7.94 0.40
C ASN A 538 -30.69 -7.42 1.03
N ASP A 539 -29.84 -8.32 1.53
CA ASP A 539 -28.58 -7.94 2.15
C ASP A 539 -27.68 -7.24 1.12
N LEU A 540 -27.60 -7.80 -0.09
CA LEU A 540 -26.85 -7.26 -1.23
C LEU A 540 -27.53 -6.04 -1.90
N LYS A 541 -28.70 -5.60 -1.41
CA LYS A 541 -29.52 -4.51 -1.98
C LYS A 541 -29.85 -4.68 -3.48
N ILE A 542 -29.94 -5.91 -3.96
CA ILE A 542 -30.36 -6.23 -5.33
C ILE A 542 -31.90 -6.14 -5.40
N THR A 543 -32.40 -4.90 -5.43
CA THR A 543 -33.85 -4.58 -5.37
C THR A 543 -34.44 -4.15 -6.71
N GLY A 544 -33.60 -4.05 -7.75
CA GLY A 544 -33.98 -3.64 -9.09
C GLY A 544 -32.90 -4.03 -10.10
N SER A 545 -32.16 -3.04 -10.58
CA SER A 545 -30.99 -3.26 -11.45
C SER A 545 -29.83 -3.91 -10.69
N PHE A 546 -28.96 -4.63 -11.40
CA PHE A 546 -27.73 -5.18 -10.82
C PHE A 546 -26.65 -5.38 -11.88
N THR A 547 -25.41 -5.51 -11.42
CA THR A 547 -24.26 -5.95 -12.21
C THR A 547 -23.44 -6.94 -11.38
N PHE A 548 -23.06 -8.07 -11.98
CA PHE A 548 -22.10 -9.01 -11.42
C PHE A 548 -20.90 -9.12 -12.34
N GLU A 549 -19.70 -9.12 -11.76
CA GLU A 549 -18.43 -9.25 -12.47
C GLU A 549 -17.62 -10.34 -11.79
N ALA A 550 -16.94 -11.19 -12.56
CA ALA A 550 -16.05 -12.22 -12.04
C ALA A 550 -15.00 -12.59 -13.09
N TRP A 551 -13.78 -12.85 -12.62
CA TRP A 551 -12.78 -13.58 -13.38
C TRP A 551 -12.93 -15.07 -13.13
N VAL A 552 -12.89 -15.86 -14.20
CA VAL A 552 -13.05 -17.32 -14.13
C VAL A 552 -12.01 -18.03 -14.98
N LYS A 553 -11.41 -19.08 -14.41
CA LYS A 553 -10.54 -20.04 -15.10
C LYS A 553 -11.12 -21.44 -14.92
N LEU A 554 -11.69 -21.99 -15.99
CA LEU A 554 -12.31 -23.33 -15.95
C LEU A 554 -11.29 -24.40 -16.33
N ASP A 555 -11.16 -25.45 -15.51
CA ASP A 555 -10.17 -26.51 -15.73
C ASP A 555 -10.44 -27.30 -17.02
N SER A 556 -11.53 -28.06 -17.01
CA SER A 556 -11.90 -29.05 -18.01
C SER A 556 -13.41 -29.20 -17.97
N MET A 557 -14.06 -28.89 -19.08
CA MET A 557 -15.52 -28.88 -19.17
C MET A 557 -15.98 -30.21 -19.74
N GLU A 558 -16.28 -31.17 -18.85
CA GLU A 558 -16.91 -32.42 -19.24
C GLU A 558 -18.17 -32.14 -20.08
N PRO A 559 -18.42 -32.90 -21.17
CA PRO A 559 -19.60 -32.70 -21.99
C PRO A 559 -20.87 -32.77 -21.13
N PHE A 560 -21.72 -31.74 -21.21
CA PHE A 560 -22.97 -31.61 -20.45
C PHE A 560 -22.81 -31.34 -18.94
N SER A 561 -21.59 -31.09 -18.44
CA SER A 561 -21.38 -30.60 -17.08
C SER A 561 -21.56 -29.08 -17.04
N ASN A 562 -22.45 -28.61 -16.18
CA ASN A 562 -22.72 -27.20 -16.00
C ASN A 562 -21.88 -26.67 -14.83
N ASN A 563 -21.15 -25.58 -15.04
CA ASN A 563 -20.30 -24.97 -14.04
C ASN A 563 -20.97 -23.67 -13.54
N PRO A 564 -21.64 -23.69 -12.39
CA PRO A 564 -22.26 -22.50 -11.81
C PRO A 564 -21.18 -21.56 -11.28
N ILE A 565 -21.06 -20.37 -11.89
CA ILE A 565 -20.10 -19.36 -11.48
C ILE A 565 -20.69 -18.55 -10.32
N LEU A 566 -21.85 -17.93 -10.56
CA LEU A 566 -22.60 -17.16 -9.57
C LEU A 566 -24.09 -17.43 -9.76
N CYS A 567 -24.71 -18.11 -8.79
CA CYS A 567 -26.10 -18.55 -8.91
C CYS A 567 -26.85 -18.50 -7.58
N THR A 568 -28.15 -18.26 -7.70
CA THR A 568 -29.13 -18.70 -6.70
C THR A 568 -29.39 -20.20 -6.88
N MET A 569 -29.78 -20.90 -5.81
CA MET A 569 -29.99 -22.37 -5.86
C MET A 569 -30.94 -22.80 -6.98
N GLU A 570 -32.09 -22.11 -7.10
CA GLU A 570 -33.12 -22.42 -8.10
C GLU A 570 -32.85 -21.75 -9.46
N ARG A 571 -31.70 -21.10 -9.62
CA ARG A 571 -31.27 -20.41 -10.85
C ARG A 571 -32.16 -19.25 -11.29
N ASP A 572 -32.89 -18.63 -10.36
CA ASP A 572 -33.64 -17.39 -10.59
C ASP A 572 -32.73 -16.24 -11.05
N ILE A 573 -31.55 -16.16 -10.47
CA ILE A 573 -30.40 -15.41 -10.98
C ILE A 573 -29.27 -16.44 -11.10
N CYS A 574 -28.70 -16.64 -12.28
CA CYS A 574 -27.58 -17.57 -12.44
C CYS A 574 -26.74 -17.28 -13.67
N LEU A 575 -25.43 -17.18 -13.47
CA LEU A 575 -24.41 -17.20 -14.49
C LEU A 575 -23.67 -18.54 -14.40
N SER A 576 -23.72 -19.31 -15.48
CA SER A 576 -23.04 -20.61 -15.56
C SER A 576 -22.44 -20.86 -16.94
N ALA A 577 -21.52 -21.81 -17.02
CA ALA A 577 -20.90 -22.21 -18.27
C ALA A 577 -20.88 -23.74 -18.43
N ASP A 578 -21.19 -24.22 -19.63
CA ASP A 578 -20.98 -25.61 -20.05
C ASP A 578 -20.06 -25.66 -21.28
N SER A 579 -19.66 -26.84 -21.75
CA SER A 579 -18.73 -26.97 -22.88
C SER A 579 -19.22 -26.40 -24.21
N GLN A 580 -20.48 -25.97 -24.30
CA GLN A 580 -21.10 -25.40 -25.51
C GLN A 580 -21.52 -23.95 -25.33
N ASN A 581 -21.97 -23.55 -24.15
CA ASN A 581 -22.56 -22.23 -23.92
C ASN A 581 -22.18 -21.61 -22.59
N ILE A 582 -22.17 -20.27 -22.58
CA ILE A 582 -22.28 -19.48 -21.36
C ILE A 582 -23.73 -19.04 -21.25
N ILE A 583 -24.32 -19.31 -20.09
CA ILE A 583 -25.75 -19.20 -19.84
C ILE A 583 -25.97 -18.22 -18.70
N ALA A 584 -26.69 -17.14 -18.96
CA ALA A 584 -27.16 -16.21 -17.96
C ALA A 584 -28.68 -16.27 -17.85
N THR A 585 -29.18 -16.46 -16.64
CA THR A 585 -30.62 -16.57 -16.34
C THR A 585 -31.02 -15.47 -15.38
N TYR A 586 -32.11 -14.78 -15.70
CA TYR A 586 -32.79 -13.88 -14.79
C TYR A 586 -34.30 -14.11 -14.88
N ARG A 587 -34.88 -14.62 -13.80
CA ARG A 587 -36.27 -15.11 -13.72
C ARG A 587 -36.51 -16.19 -14.78
N ASN A 588 -37.38 -15.93 -15.75
CA ASN A 588 -37.68 -16.86 -16.84
C ASN A 588 -36.89 -16.55 -18.13
N ALA A 589 -36.13 -15.46 -18.16
CA ALA A 589 -35.32 -15.12 -19.31
C ALA A 589 -33.98 -15.83 -19.24
N THR A 590 -33.59 -16.45 -20.36
CA THR A 590 -32.31 -17.13 -20.49
C THR A 590 -31.58 -16.59 -21.71
N LEU A 591 -30.38 -16.09 -21.47
CA LEU A 591 -29.44 -15.64 -22.47
C LEU A 591 -28.35 -16.71 -22.61
N SER A 592 -28.11 -17.19 -23.82
CA SER A 592 -27.11 -18.21 -24.11
C SER A 592 -26.22 -17.74 -25.25
N VAL A 593 -24.91 -17.75 -25.03
CA VAL A 593 -23.91 -17.49 -26.08
C VAL A 593 -23.02 -18.71 -26.25
N PRO A 594 -22.50 -18.99 -27.46
CA PRO A 594 -21.49 -20.02 -27.64
C PRO A 594 -20.34 -19.82 -26.66
N ASN A 595 -19.93 -20.90 -26.00
CA ASN A 595 -18.84 -20.85 -25.06
C ASN A 595 -17.55 -20.50 -25.82
N ILE A 596 -16.91 -19.42 -25.38
CA ILE A 596 -15.62 -18.93 -25.88
C ILE A 596 -14.53 -18.98 -24.81
N LEU A 597 -14.86 -19.51 -23.62
CA LEU A 597 -13.92 -19.73 -22.54
C LEU A 597 -13.00 -20.88 -22.94
N THR A 598 -11.74 -20.57 -23.14
CA THR A 598 -10.69 -21.56 -23.37
C THR A 598 -10.33 -22.21 -22.03
N GLU A 599 -10.30 -23.54 -22.00
CA GLU A 599 -9.90 -24.30 -20.81
C GLU A 599 -8.54 -23.86 -20.27
N ASN A 600 -8.40 -23.84 -18.94
CA ASN A 600 -7.22 -23.38 -18.21
C ASN A 600 -6.75 -21.97 -18.54
N ASN A 601 -7.63 -21.11 -19.07
CA ASN A 601 -7.37 -19.70 -19.29
C ASN A 601 -8.37 -18.83 -18.53
N TRP A 602 -7.89 -17.67 -18.09
CA TRP A 602 -8.70 -16.66 -17.42
C TRP A 602 -9.58 -15.88 -18.39
N HIS A 603 -10.81 -15.63 -17.95
CA HIS A 603 -11.81 -14.87 -18.68
C HIS A 603 -12.63 -13.98 -17.75
N SER A 604 -12.85 -12.73 -18.16
CA SER A 604 -13.72 -11.79 -17.46
C SER A 604 -15.14 -12.01 -17.96
N ILE A 605 -16.09 -12.13 -17.04
CA ILE A 605 -17.51 -12.27 -17.36
C ILE A 605 -18.31 -11.29 -16.54
N VAL A 606 -19.14 -10.49 -17.24
CA VAL A 606 -20.02 -9.50 -16.62
C VAL A 606 -21.47 -9.75 -17.02
N LEU A 607 -22.33 -9.91 -16.01
CA LEU A 607 -23.77 -10.02 -16.17
C LEU A 607 -24.44 -8.75 -15.61
N LYS A 608 -25.15 -8.01 -16.47
CA LYS A 608 -25.82 -6.77 -16.11
C LYS A 608 -27.32 -6.85 -16.38
N TYR A 609 -28.13 -6.40 -15.44
CA TYR A 609 -29.56 -6.19 -15.62
C TYR A 609 -29.94 -4.74 -15.34
N ASP A 610 -30.56 -4.10 -16.33
CA ASP A 610 -31.13 -2.76 -16.20
C ASP A 610 -32.66 -2.85 -16.04
N ASN A 611 -33.17 -2.42 -14.89
CA ASN A 611 -34.60 -2.44 -14.57
C ASN A 611 -35.38 -1.28 -15.20
N GLU A 612 -34.73 -0.18 -15.60
CA GLU A 612 -35.42 0.91 -16.32
C GLU A 612 -35.69 0.49 -17.77
N ASP A 613 -34.70 -0.09 -18.42
CA ASP A 613 -34.79 -0.53 -19.82
C ASP A 613 -35.31 -1.96 -19.97
N LEU A 614 -35.37 -2.73 -18.87
CA LEU A 614 -35.74 -4.15 -18.82
C LEU A 614 -34.86 -5.01 -19.74
N VAL A 615 -33.55 -4.81 -19.66
CA VAL A 615 -32.55 -5.49 -20.50
C VAL A 615 -31.55 -6.25 -19.64
N LEU A 616 -31.32 -7.51 -19.99
CA LEU A 616 -30.23 -8.33 -19.47
C LEU A 616 -29.10 -8.39 -20.52
N GLU A 617 -27.88 -8.05 -20.13
CA GLU A 617 -26.69 -7.97 -20.99
C GLU A 617 -25.57 -8.88 -20.46
N LEU A 618 -24.82 -9.50 -21.37
CA LEU A 618 -23.66 -10.33 -21.06
C LEU A 618 -22.42 -9.82 -21.81
N PHE A 619 -21.33 -9.62 -21.08
CA PHE A 619 -20.02 -9.24 -21.59
C PHE A 619 -19.01 -10.33 -21.24
N ILE A 620 -18.07 -10.58 -22.14
CA ILE A 620 -16.98 -11.55 -21.92
C ILE A 620 -15.69 -10.98 -22.49
N ASN A 621 -14.62 -10.96 -21.69
CA ASN A 621 -13.32 -10.34 -22.00
C ASN A 621 -13.54 -8.92 -22.54
N ASP A 622 -14.27 -8.12 -21.79
CA ASP A 622 -14.48 -6.68 -22.03
C ASP A 622 -15.06 -6.35 -23.41
N SER A 623 -15.80 -7.31 -23.95
CA SER A 623 -16.51 -7.21 -25.22
C SER A 623 -17.97 -7.54 -25.01
N TYR A 624 -18.84 -6.61 -25.44
CA TYR A 624 -20.29 -6.86 -25.50
C TYR A 624 -20.58 -8.08 -26.38
N LYS A 625 -21.33 -9.04 -25.85
CA LYS A 625 -21.68 -10.26 -26.62
C LYS A 625 -23.12 -10.21 -27.10
N THR A 626 -24.06 -9.97 -26.20
CA THR A 626 -25.49 -10.03 -26.52
C THR A 626 -26.34 -9.43 -25.41
N SER A 627 -27.62 -9.19 -25.70
CA SER A 627 -28.62 -8.79 -24.73
C SER A 627 -29.98 -9.42 -25.04
N ILE A 628 -30.84 -9.49 -24.03
CA ILE A 628 -32.24 -9.85 -24.18
C ILE A 628 -33.11 -8.80 -23.50
N SER A 629 -34.11 -8.30 -24.22
CA SER A 629 -35.13 -7.41 -23.66
C SER A 629 -36.28 -8.22 -23.09
N LEU A 630 -36.55 -8.04 -21.81
CA LEU A 630 -37.63 -8.73 -21.09
C LEU A 630 -39.03 -8.21 -21.45
N LEU A 631 -39.13 -7.14 -22.25
CA LEU A 631 -40.38 -6.60 -22.80
C LEU A 631 -41.05 -7.55 -23.83
N HIS A 632 -40.27 -8.38 -24.52
CA HIS A 632 -40.78 -9.25 -25.61
C HIS A 632 -41.16 -10.67 -25.16
N GLU A 633 -40.85 -11.07 -23.93
CA GLU A 633 -41.11 -12.43 -23.42
C GLU A 633 -42.45 -12.57 -22.65
N GLY A 634 -43.27 -11.52 -22.60
CA GLY A 634 -44.60 -11.60 -21.98
C GLY A 634 -44.58 -11.70 -20.44
N LEU A 635 -43.51 -11.24 -19.80
CA LEU A 635 -43.42 -11.10 -18.34
C LEU A 635 -44.24 -9.90 -17.85
N GLN A 636 -45.57 -10.03 -17.89
CA GLN A 636 -46.51 -9.07 -17.29
C GLN A 636 -47.05 -9.50 -15.92
N GLU A 637 -46.59 -10.61 -15.34
CA GLU A 637 -46.92 -10.95 -13.95
C GLU A 637 -45.69 -11.39 -13.16
N ASP A 638 -45.50 -10.63 -12.09
CA ASP A 638 -44.39 -10.59 -11.15
C ASP A 638 -44.27 -11.89 -10.36
N ARG A 639 -43.35 -12.78 -10.74
CA ARG A 639 -42.63 -13.55 -9.72
C ARG A 639 -41.56 -12.63 -9.18
N SER A 640 -41.88 -11.93 -8.10
CA SER A 640 -40.84 -11.37 -7.24
C SER A 640 -40.00 -12.54 -6.75
N ILE A 641 -38.71 -12.52 -7.09
CA ILE A 641 -37.74 -13.39 -6.42
C ILE A 641 -37.80 -12.96 -4.96
N SER A 642 -37.91 -13.91 -4.03
CA SER A 642 -37.94 -13.54 -2.62
C SER A 642 -36.63 -12.83 -2.26
N ASP A 643 -36.72 -11.66 -1.64
CA ASP A 643 -35.52 -10.90 -1.27
C ASP A 643 -34.62 -11.65 -0.25
N HIS A 644 -35.09 -12.77 0.31
CA HIS A 644 -34.34 -13.65 1.22
C HIS A 644 -33.54 -14.74 0.48
N VAL A 645 -33.62 -14.83 -0.84
CA VAL A 645 -32.84 -15.79 -1.63
C VAL A 645 -31.37 -15.42 -1.57
N VAL A 646 -30.52 -16.41 -1.28
CA VAL A 646 -29.07 -16.26 -1.16
C VAL A 646 -28.39 -16.48 -2.52
N ILE A 647 -27.39 -15.65 -2.82
CA ILE A 647 -26.49 -15.84 -3.96
C ILE A 647 -25.28 -16.66 -3.50
N TYR A 648 -24.88 -17.62 -4.34
CA TYR A 648 -23.74 -18.50 -4.13
C TYR A 648 -22.72 -18.33 -5.25
N LEU A 649 -21.44 -18.39 -4.90
CA LEU A 649 -20.37 -18.65 -5.85
C LEU A 649 -20.07 -20.14 -5.88
N GLY A 650 -19.82 -20.65 -7.08
CA GLY A 650 -19.36 -22.02 -7.26
C GLY A 650 -20.44 -23.11 -7.10
N ARG A 651 -21.72 -22.78 -6.94
CA ARG A 651 -22.80 -23.80 -6.92
C ARG A 651 -24.17 -23.31 -7.36
N ASP A 652 -24.99 -24.28 -7.75
CA ASP A 652 -26.45 -24.19 -7.74
C ASP A 652 -27.05 -25.38 -6.96
N LEU A 653 -28.31 -25.74 -7.22
CA LEU A 653 -28.97 -26.88 -6.59
C LEU A 653 -28.35 -28.23 -7.00
N ASP A 654 -27.86 -28.34 -8.24
CA ASP A 654 -27.52 -29.61 -8.89
C ASP A 654 -26.02 -29.79 -9.14
N TYR A 655 -25.26 -28.70 -9.24
CA TYR A 655 -23.86 -28.69 -9.67
C TYR A 655 -22.97 -27.82 -8.78
N PHE A 656 -21.68 -28.15 -8.82
CA PHE A 656 -20.58 -27.37 -8.23
C PHE A 656 -19.59 -26.99 -9.32
N LEU A 657 -18.98 -25.83 -9.17
CA LEU A 657 -17.95 -25.32 -10.08
C LEU A 657 -16.69 -26.16 -9.96
N LYS A 658 -16.13 -26.53 -11.10
CA LYS A 658 -14.74 -26.99 -11.17
C LYS A 658 -13.89 -25.96 -11.89
N GLY A 659 -13.02 -25.29 -11.16
CA GLY A 659 -12.17 -24.23 -11.68
C GLY A 659 -11.95 -23.13 -10.64
N THR A 660 -11.31 -22.05 -11.07
CA THR A 660 -10.86 -20.97 -10.20
C THR A 660 -11.69 -19.71 -10.43
N LEU A 661 -12.07 -19.02 -9.35
CA LEU A 661 -12.69 -17.69 -9.39
C LEU A 661 -11.81 -16.65 -8.72
N ASP A 662 -11.82 -15.44 -9.28
CA ASP A 662 -11.16 -14.29 -8.71
C ASP A 662 -11.95 -12.99 -8.92
N ASN A 663 -11.65 -11.98 -8.11
CA ASN A 663 -12.05 -10.57 -8.24
C ASN A 663 -13.55 -10.41 -8.58
N VAL A 664 -14.39 -10.99 -7.70
CA VAL A 664 -15.85 -11.07 -7.88
C VAL A 664 -16.54 -9.83 -7.31
N ARG A 665 -17.15 -9.02 -8.17
CA ARG A 665 -17.82 -7.74 -7.80
C ARG A 665 -19.33 -7.82 -8.02
N ILE A 666 -20.09 -7.29 -7.06
CA ILE A 666 -21.56 -7.33 -7.08
C ILE A 666 -22.15 -5.94 -6.81
N TYR A 667 -22.75 -5.33 -7.83
CA TYR A 667 -23.39 -4.03 -7.76
C TYR A 667 -24.92 -4.16 -7.66
N GLY A 668 -25.53 -3.44 -6.71
CA GLY A 668 -27.00 -3.30 -6.61
C GLY A 668 -27.61 -2.31 -7.61
N ILE A 669 -26.93 -2.08 -8.74
CA ILE A 669 -27.26 -1.12 -9.80
C ILE A 669 -26.82 -1.66 -11.17
N ALA A 670 -27.33 -1.08 -12.25
CA ALA A 670 -26.83 -1.34 -13.60
C ALA A 670 -25.62 -0.43 -13.88
N VAL A 671 -24.41 -0.98 -13.82
CA VAL A 671 -23.20 -0.24 -14.21
C VAL A 671 -23.28 0.14 -15.70
N PRO A 672 -23.03 1.40 -16.09
CA PRO A 672 -23.11 1.80 -17.49
C PRO A 672 -22.17 0.96 -18.39
N SER A 673 -22.66 0.53 -19.56
CA SER A 673 -21.90 -0.39 -20.43
C SER A 673 -20.59 0.21 -20.93
N THR A 674 -20.49 1.55 -21.03
CA THR A 674 -19.23 2.25 -21.35
C THR A 674 -18.18 2.19 -20.26
N LYS A 675 -18.56 1.87 -19.02
CA LYS A 675 -17.66 1.71 -17.86
C LYS A 675 -17.25 0.24 -17.68
N ILE A 676 -18.10 -0.70 -18.11
CA ILE A 676 -17.76 -2.13 -18.19
C ILE A 676 -16.73 -2.37 -19.30
N LEU A 677 -16.84 -1.65 -20.42
CA LEU A 677 -15.92 -1.76 -21.57
C LEU A 677 -14.65 -0.90 -21.44
N ASP A 678 -14.52 -0.14 -20.35
CA ASP A 678 -13.39 0.76 -20.07
C ASP A 678 -13.26 0.94 -18.55
N PRO A 679 -12.59 -0.01 -17.87
CA PRO A 679 -12.49 -0.06 -16.41
C PRO A 679 -11.89 1.23 -15.82
N ILE A 680 -10.94 1.86 -16.52
CA ILE A 680 -10.30 3.13 -16.17
C ILE A 680 -11.34 4.24 -15.97
N LYS A 681 -12.46 4.20 -16.71
CA LYS A 681 -13.52 5.19 -16.56
C LYS A 681 -14.43 4.94 -15.37
N GLN A 682 -14.46 3.79 -14.69
CA GLN A 682 -15.39 3.54 -13.57
C GLN A 682 -15.34 4.65 -12.49
N THR A 683 -14.18 5.28 -12.30
CA THR A 683 -13.86 6.30 -11.27
C THR A 683 -14.57 7.66 -11.40
N SER A 684 -15.22 7.97 -12.53
CA SER A 684 -15.59 9.36 -12.88
C SER A 684 -17.10 9.69 -12.93
N LEU A 685 -17.97 9.16 -12.04
CA LEU A 685 -19.31 9.76 -11.75
C LEU A 685 -19.99 9.26 -10.44
N TYR A 686 -20.33 10.23 -9.59
CA TYR A 686 -21.12 10.20 -8.33
C TYR A 686 -20.75 9.16 -7.26
N VAL A 687 -20.02 9.66 -6.25
CA VAL A 687 -19.73 9.09 -4.93
C VAL A 687 -20.91 8.37 -4.23
N GLN A 688 -22.16 8.63 -4.60
CA GLN A 688 -23.34 7.90 -4.06
C GLN A 688 -23.65 6.56 -4.75
N VAL A 689 -23.17 6.34 -5.98
CA VAL A 689 -23.48 5.16 -6.82
C VAL A 689 -22.55 3.98 -6.50
N MET A 690 -21.27 4.28 -6.21
CA MET A 690 -20.25 3.33 -5.71
C MET A 690 -20.50 2.87 -4.27
N GLN A 691 -21.45 3.46 -3.54
CA GLN A 691 -21.69 3.16 -2.13
C GLN A 691 -22.60 1.92 -1.90
N MET A 692 -22.98 1.19 -2.96
CA MET A 692 -23.93 0.06 -2.91
C MET A 692 -23.46 -1.15 -3.72
N TYR A 693 -22.23 -1.60 -3.53
CA TYR A 693 -21.76 -2.91 -4.04
C TYR A 693 -21.14 -3.74 -2.92
N ALA A 694 -21.10 -5.05 -3.12
CA ALA A 694 -20.32 -6.00 -2.34
C ALA A 694 -19.13 -6.47 -3.19
N ASN A 695 -17.91 -6.34 -2.66
CA ASN A 695 -16.74 -6.98 -3.25
C ASN A 695 -16.46 -8.29 -2.52
N VAL A 696 -16.11 -9.33 -3.26
CA VAL A 696 -15.74 -10.63 -2.70
C VAL A 696 -14.27 -10.89 -3.02
N GLU A 697 -13.43 -10.63 -2.02
CA GLU A 697 -12.00 -10.95 -2.04
C GLU A 697 -11.74 -12.19 -1.18
N PHE A 698 -10.78 -13.02 -1.61
CA PHE A 698 -10.37 -14.22 -0.90
C PHE A 698 -9.09 -13.93 -0.10
N LYS A 699 -9.15 -13.74 1.23
CA LYS A 699 -7.95 -13.48 2.06
C LYS A 699 -7.25 -14.76 2.55
N MET A 700 -5.91 -14.73 2.55
CA MET A 700 -5.01 -15.67 3.24
C MET A 700 -4.79 -15.37 4.74
N GLU A 701 -5.26 -14.25 5.28
CA GLU A 701 -4.98 -13.84 6.68
C GLU A 701 -5.56 -14.80 7.74
N GLU A 702 -6.53 -15.68 7.40
CA GLU A 702 -7.09 -16.67 8.31
C GLU A 702 -7.16 -18.07 7.66
N GLN A 703 -6.08 -18.83 7.74
CA GLN A 703 -6.01 -20.21 7.21
C GLN A 703 -6.97 -21.23 7.85
N LYS A 704 -7.89 -20.84 8.76
CA LYS A 704 -8.93 -21.75 9.28
C LYS A 704 -10.25 -21.06 9.53
N ASN A 705 -11.23 -21.45 8.71
CA ASN A 705 -12.68 -21.43 8.94
C ASN A 705 -13.42 -20.07 8.92
N THR A 706 -14.35 -20.02 7.97
CA THR A 706 -15.71 -19.44 7.99
C THR A 706 -15.96 -18.01 7.49
N ASN A 707 -15.00 -17.10 7.39
CA ASN A 707 -15.31 -15.76 6.87
C ASN A 707 -14.25 -15.28 5.89
N ILE A 708 -14.56 -15.44 4.60
CA ILE A 708 -13.65 -15.02 3.52
C ILE A 708 -13.91 -13.56 3.12
N LEU A 709 -15.11 -13.01 3.38
CA LEU A 709 -15.37 -11.61 3.03
C LEU A 709 -14.77 -10.66 4.04
N HIS A 710 -13.87 -9.80 3.56
CA HIS A 710 -13.89 -8.43 4.00
C HIS A 710 -14.93 -7.68 3.17
N ASN A 711 -16.13 -7.47 3.71
CA ASN A 711 -17.05 -6.52 3.12
C ASN A 711 -16.45 -5.11 3.19
N THR A 712 -16.14 -4.57 2.02
CA THR A 712 -15.67 -3.20 1.80
C THR A 712 -16.77 -2.25 1.33
N GLY A 713 -17.98 -2.76 1.03
CA GLY A 713 -19.16 -1.92 0.80
C GLY A 713 -19.78 -1.42 2.11
N ILE A 714 -20.74 -0.48 2.02
CA ILE A 714 -21.55 -0.05 3.19
C ILE A 714 -22.36 -1.22 3.80
N LEU A 715 -22.49 -2.33 3.07
CA LEU A 715 -23.30 -3.49 3.41
C LEU A 715 -22.48 -4.53 4.17
N ASN A 716 -22.37 -4.39 5.50
CA ASN A 716 -21.63 -5.28 6.40
C ASN A 716 -22.06 -6.77 6.34
N ILE A 717 -21.73 -7.45 5.23
CA ILE A 717 -22.13 -8.82 4.89
C ILE A 717 -20.92 -9.75 5.04
N THR A 718 -21.15 -10.90 5.67
CA THR A 718 -20.18 -11.99 5.81
C THR A 718 -20.58 -13.13 4.88
N ALA A 719 -19.67 -13.62 4.03
CA ALA A 719 -19.91 -14.86 3.28
C ALA A 719 -19.31 -16.05 3.99
N GLU A 720 -20.05 -17.14 3.95
CA GLU A 720 -19.64 -18.42 4.52
C GLU A 720 -19.04 -19.29 3.43
N LEU A 721 -17.77 -19.68 3.61
CA LEU A 721 -17.13 -20.72 2.82
C LEU A 721 -17.61 -22.09 3.31
N SER A 722 -17.92 -22.99 2.37
CA SER A 722 -18.20 -24.40 2.64
C SER A 722 -17.39 -25.29 1.72
N GLY A 723 -17.06 -26.49 2.20
CA GLY A 723 -16.15 -27.42 1.52
C GLY A 723 -14.71 -27.25 2.02
N ASN A 724 -13.74 -27.53 1.14
CA ASN A 724 -12.32 -27.23 1.33
C ASN A 724 -11.70 -26.68 0.03
N PRO A 725 -12.21 -25.56 -0.52
CA PRO A 725 -11.61 -24.96 -1.69
C PRO A 725 -10.17 -24.50 -1.38
N GLU A 726 -9.30 -24.65 -2.37
CA GLU A 726 -7.87 -24.37 -2.25
C GLU A 726 -7.59 -22.93 -2.71
N PHE A 727 -6.75 -22.21 -1.97
CA PHE A 727 -6.22 -20.94 -2.45
C PHE A 727 -5.06 -21.25 -3.39
N VAL A 728 -5.14 -20.75 -4.62
CA VAL A 728 -4.11 -20.96 -5.65
C VAL A 728 -3.57 -19.62 -6.11
N GLU A 729 -2.29 -19.55 -6.41
CA GLU A 729 -1.63 -18.34 -6.90
C GLU A 729 -2.27 -17.88 -8.23
N CYS A 730 -2.57 -16.59 -8.33
CA CYS A 730 -3.31 -16.00 -9.42
C CYS A 730 -2.52 -14.87 -10.07
N HIS A 731 -1.91 -15.19 -11.20
CA HIS A 731 -1.14 -14.25 -12.01
C HIS A 731 -2.03 -13.48 -13.01
N HIS A 732 -3.31 -13.25 -12.69
CA HIS A 732 -4.27 -12.74 -13.66
C HIS A 732 -4.42 -11.23 -13.68
N ASP A 733 -4.16 -10.54 -12.57
CA ASP A 733 -4.37 -9.10 -12.48
C ASP A 733 -3.57 -8.32 -13.55
N ALA A 734 -2.48 -8.91 -14.07
CA ALA A 734 -1.77 -8.52 -15.29
C ALA A 734 -2.63 -8.25 -16.54
N LYS A 735 -3.82 -8.84 -16.68
CA LYS A 735 -4.72 -8.62 -17.85
C LYS A 735 -5.80 -7.57 -17.62
N GLU A 736 -6.08 -7.14 -16.38
CA GLU A 736 -6.86 -5.91 -16.15
C GLU A 736 -6.07 -4.68 -16.64
N PHE A 737 -4.73 -4.72 -16.55
CA PHE A 737 -3.84 -3.63 -16.99
C PHE A 737 -3.44 -3.73 -18.48
N ASN A 738 -3.35 -4.92 -19.06
CA ASN A 738 -2.95 -5.10 -20.48
C ASN A 738 -3.99 -4.68 -21.55
N GLN A 739 -5.15 -4.10 -21.20
CA GLN A 739 -6.05 -3.48 -22.19
C GLN A 739 -5.69 -2.03 -22.54
N ILE A 740 -4.57 -1.52 -22.00
CA ILE A 740 -3.99 -0.22 -22.31
C ILE A 740 -3.21 -0.30 -23.64
N GLN A 741 -3.90 -0.32 -24.78
CA GLN A 741 -3.32 0.03 -26.09
C GLN A 741 -4.36 0.78 -26.94
N PRO A 742 -4.05 1.97 -27.50
CA PRO A 742 -4.65 2.44 -28.75
C PRO A 742 -4.23 1.60 -29.96
#